data_AF-A0A8C4IY95-F1
#
_entry.id   AF-A0A8C4IY95-F1
#
_cell.length_a   1.000
_cell.length_b   1.000
_cell.length_c   1.000
_cell.angle_alpha   90.00
_cell.angle_beta   90.00
_cell.angle_gamma   90.00
#
_symmetry.space_group_name_H-M   'P 1'
#
loop_
_entity.id
_entity.type
_entity.pdbx_description
1 polymer ?
#
loop_
_entity_poly.entity_id
_entity_poly.type
_entity_poly.pdbx_seq_one_letter_code
_entity_poly.pdbx_strand_id
1 'polypeptide(L)'
;MFVQAVEEFLGEVRSREQPHSAGLVSQPTAVKFLMARKFDVSRAIELFQAYKNTRIKEGIININPDEEPLRSELLSGKFTVLPGRDAKGAALALFTARLHRPDVTTHKAVLQAIIYQLDKAIESLQTQRDGLIFIYDMTNSSYGNFDYELCVKILNLLKGAFPARLKCVFIVSSPLWFRAPFAVLRLFVREKLRERVCTVKAHELASHIPVSSLPEHLGGTSQYSHVAWIQSCVNMHTNTVQGDTQEHDTHDCVGSLLRSYSLECSNTSAGATLSHTHINTQLGSELAVANSNCYDDSNANPHNHSVSGANMAVSGSSPNANMNGRGRQAPPQSDTPPDTPLSQKGDGDEVDGKATDSAHRSQNEGVKEEEEEDGEEEEEEEEEEEEGVPPLPQKSLPRPPHHPSSQSPPLSSSWDPDDEGRCMEVSVHMPEQGGMTVHDLVEHVKRKKKKGIYQEYEEIRKEPPAGTFDYSKKLSNQIKNRYSDVLCLDQSRVRLCQLCDDEDETSDYINASFMDGYKRGNAYIATQGPLPKTFGDFWRMVWEQVVLIIVMTTRVVERGRVKCGQYWPLEEGRTEQHGYFLVRNTHIQVFQDFKLSHLELYNTQSGETRQVCHYLYVSWPDFGVPKSASAMLDFREHVLQRREAAVQSLGSSWTGPPGGPPVVVHCSAGIGRTGTFCTLDICLSRLEDIGTVDVRQTVRRMRTQRAFSIQTWDQYYFCYTAVIEYAQRNGKLSPVQWSDSDLETDSE
;
A
#
# COMPACT_ATOMS: atom_id res chain seq x y z
N MET A 1 0.42 -30.34 -25.13
CA MET A 1 -0.09 -29.30 -24.23
C MET A 1 0.87 -29.00 -23.08
N PHE A 2 1.23 -29.95 -22.21
CA PHE A 2 2.08 -29.64 -21.04
C PHE A 2 3.50 -29.14 -21.37
N VAL A 3 4.19 -29.76 -22.33
CA VAL A 3 5.53 -29.32 -22.78
C VAL A 3 5.49 -27.91 -23.36
N GLN A 4 4.50 -27.63 -24.22
CA GLN A 4 4.28 -26.31 -24.80
C GLN A 4 4.04 -25.23 -23.74
N ALA A 5 3.25 -25.51 -22.70
CA ALA A 5 3.01 -24.55 -21.61
C ALA A 5 4.28 -24.25 -20.80
N VAL A 6 5.16 -25.24 -20.62
CA VAL A 6 6.47 -25.03 -19.96
C VAL A 6 7.38 -24.17 -20.82
N GLU A 7 7.46 -24.44 -22.13
CA GLU A 7 8.26 -23.64 -23.07
C GLU A 7 7.75 -22.20 -23.17
N GLU A 8 6.44 -22.01 -23.23
CA GLU A 8 5.80 -20.69 -23.28
C GLU A 8 6.04 -19.90 -21.99
N PHE A 9 5.86 -20.54 -20.82
CA PHE A 9 6.17 -19.94 -19.53
C PHE A 9 7.64 -19.50 -19.45
N LEU A 10 8.56 -20.39 -19.81
CA LEU A 10 9.99 -20.07 -19.78
C LEU A 10 10.33 -18.98 -20.80
N GLY A 11 9.69 -18.99 -21.98
CA GLY A 11 9.84 -17.93 -22.98
C GLY A 11 9.41 -16.57 -22.46
N GLU A 12 8.29 -16.51 -21.75
CA GLU A 12 7.76 -15.29 -21.17
C GLU A 12 8.56 -14.79 -19.95
N VAL A 13 9.11 -15.71 -19.15
CA VAL A 13 10.08 -15.33 -18.12
C VAL A 13 11.33 -14.75 -18.79
N ARG A 14 11.86 -15.40 -19.83
CA ARG A 14 13.06 -14.91 -20.51
C ARG A 14 12.87 -13.57 -21.22
N SER A 15 11.67 -13.25 -21.69
CA SER A 15 11.38 -11.96 -22.33
C SER A 15 11.26 -10.80 -21.32
N ARG A 16 10.90 -11.11 -20.07
CA ARG A 16 10.69 -10.12 -19.00
C ARG A 16 11.89 -9.92 -18.10
N GLU A 17 12.78 -10.91 -18.01
CA GLU A 17 13.99 -10.86 -17.18
C GLU A 17 15.23 -10.55 -18.05
N GLN A 18 16.29 -10.00 -17.44
CA GLN A 18 17.54 -9.72 -18.17
C GLN A 18 18.12 -11.01 -18.81
N PRO A 19 18.75 -10.94 -20.00
CA PRO A 19 19.18 -12.12 -20.76
C PRO A 19 20.05 -13.13 -19.99
N HIS A 20 20.91 -12.66 -19.09
CA HIS A 20 21.80 -13.49 -18.27
C HIS A 20 21.11 -14.10 -17.04
N SER A 21 20.03 -13.48 -16.55
CA SER A 21 19.26 -13.89 -15.37
C SER A 21 18.10 -14.82 -15.74
N ALA A 22 17.56 -14.64 -16.95
CA ALA A 22 16.47 -15.37 -17.56
C ALA A 22 16.69 -16.90 -17.64
N GLY A 23 17.95 -17.36 -17.75
CA GLY A 23 18.30 -18.78 -17.78
C GLY A 23 18.27 -19.50 -16.43
N LEU A 24 18.12 -18.77 -15.32
CA LEU A 24 18.20 -19.32 -13.96
C LEU A 24 16.90 -20.02 -13.50
N VAL A 25 15.79 -19.82 -14.23
CA VAL A 25 14.51 -20.49 -13.93
C VAL A 25 14.46 -21.82 -14.68
N SER A 26 14.62 -22.92 -13.94
CA SER A 26 14.62 -24.27 -14.50
C SER A 26 13.22 -24.77 -14.91
N GLN A 27 13.18 -25.80 -15.78
CA GLN A 27 11.92 -26.47 -16.14
C GLN A 27 11.15 -27.00 -14.92
N PRO A 28 11.79 -27.69 -13.94
CA PRO A 28 11.12 -28.10 -12.70
C PRO A 28 10.48 -26.93 -11.95
N THR A 29 11.14 -25.77 -11.91
CA THR A 29 10.59 -24.56 -11.30
C THR A 29 9.36 -24.08 -12.06
N ALA A 30 9.40 -23.99 -13.39
CA ALA A 30 8.25 -23.63 -14.21
C ALA A 30 7.04 -24.55 -13.97
N VAL A 31 7.28 -25.85 -13.84
CA VAL A 31 6.23 -26.85 -13.56
C VAL A 31 5.52 -26.57 -12.23
N LYS A 32 6.24 -26.16 -11.17
CA LYS A 32 5.62 -25.80 -9.88
C LYS A 32 4.58 -24.67 -10.04
N PHE A 33 4.94 -23.59 -10.73
CA PHE A 33 4.04 -22.45 -10.99
C PHE A 33 2.86 -22.83 -11.89
N LEU A 34 3.12 -23.58 -12.96
CA LEU A 34 2.11 -24.06 -13.88
C LEU A 34 1.12 -25.00 -13.18
N MET A 35 1.59 -25.98 -12.40
CA MET A 35 0.71 -26.88 -11.63
C MET A 35 -0.18 -26.12 -10.66
N ALA A 36 0.35 -25.08 -9.99
CA ALA A 36 -0.43 -24.23 -9.09
C ALA A 36 -1.55 -23.46 -9.81
N ARG A 37 -1.48 -23.33 -11.14
CA ARG A 37 -2.44 -22.62 -11.99
C ARG A 37 -3.05 -23.51 -13.08
N LYS A 38 -3.03 -24.83 -12.90
CA LYS A 38 -3.60 -25.81 -13.85
C LYS A 38 -3.06 -25.64 -15.28
N PHE A 39 -1.77 -25.32 -15.41
CA PHE A 39 -1.06 -25.07 -16.66
C PHE A 39 -1.58 -23.88 -17.47
N ASP A 40 -2.29 -22.94 -16.85
CA ASP A 40 -2.57 -21.63 -17.41
C ASP A 40 -1.29 -20.77 -17.33
N VAL A 41 -0.67 -20.53 -18.48
CA VAL A 41 0.64 -19.86 -18.58
C VAL A 41 0.57 -18.42 -18.05
N SER A 42 -0.44 -17.65 -18.47
CA SER A 42 -0.61 -16.25 -18.06
C SER A 42 -0.73 -16.13 -16.55
N ARG A 43 -1.60 -16.93 -15.94
CA ARG A 43 -1.79 -16.94 -14.48
C ARG A 43 -0.59 -17.50 -13.73
N ALA A 44 0.17 -18.41 -14.32
CA ALA A 44 1.41 -18.92 -13.75
C ALA A 44 2.50 -17.84 -13.74
N ILE A 45 2.60 -17.02 -14.79
CA ILE A 45 3.51 -15.87 -14.85
C ILE A 45 3.15 -14.82 -13.80
N GLU A 46 1.86 -14.51 -13.64
CA GLU A 46 1.40 -13.63 -12.56
C GLU A 46 1.78 -14.16 -11.18
N LEU A 47 1.62 -15.47 -10.93
CA LEU A 47 2.01 -16.11 -9.69
C LEU A 47 3.53 -16.04 -9.47
N PHE A 48 4.32 -16.27 -10.51
CA PHE A 48 5.78 -16.17 -10.46
C PHE A 48 6.22 -14.76 -10.08
N GLN A 49 5.67 -13.74 -10.73
CA GLN A 49 5.97 -12.34 -10.41
C GLN A 49 5.50 -11.97 -9.00
N ALA A 50 4.32 -12.45 -8.56
CA ALA A 50 3.84 -12.24 -7.19
C ALA A 50 4.77 -12.90 -6.15
N TYR A 51 5.27 -14.10 -6.41
CA TYR A 51 6.23 -14.78 -5.52
C TYR A 51 7.54 -14.00 -5.43
N LYS A 52 8.11 -13.63 -6.59
CA LYS A 52 9.34 -12.84 -6.70
C LYS A 52 9.22 -11.51 -5.95
N ASN A 53 8.15 -10.76 -6.21
CA ASN A 53 7.91 -9.46 -5.57
C ASN A 53 7.68 -9.59 -4.06
N THR A 54 7.03 -10.67 -3.61
CA THR A 54 6.87 -10.95 -2.18
C THR A 54 8.24 -11.19 -1.51
N ARG A 55 9.10 -12.00 -2.13
CA ARG A 55 10.46 -12.24 -1.63
C ARG A 55 11.29 -10.95 -1.60
N ILE A 56 11.25 -10.12 -2.63
CA ILE A 56 11.94 -8.82 -2.67
C ILE A 56 11.43 -7.90 -1.56
N LYS A 57 10.11 -7.74 -1.45
CA LYS A 57 9.46 -6.87 -0.47
C LYS A 57 9.85 -7.22 0.97
N GLU A 58 9.94 -8.51 1.28
CA GLU A 58 10.28 -9.00 2.62
C GLU A 58 11.81 -9.20 2.80
N GLY A 59 12.64 -8.84 1.81
CA GLY A 59 14.10 -8.96 1.86
C GLY A 59 14.61 -10.41 1.87
N ILE A 60 13.85 -11.35 1.32
CA ILE A 60 14.12 -12.80 1.28
C ILE A 60 14.82 -13.17 -0.03
N ILE A 61 16.07 -12.75 -0.16
CA ILE A 61 16.89 -12.99 -1.35
C ILE A 61 17.64 -14.33 -1.23
N ASN A 62 18.30 -14.55 -0.10
CA ASN A 62 18.98 -15.79 0.23
C ASN A 62 18.23 -16.52 1.36
N ILE A 63 18.19 -17.85 1.28
CA ILE A 63 17.63 -18.72 2.32
C ILE A 63 18.70 -19.75 2.65
N ASN A 64 19.49 -19.45 3.68
CA ASN A 64 20.51 -20.35 4.21
C ASN A 64 20.04 -20.92 5.56
N PRO A 65 19.66 -22.21 5.64
CA PRO A 65 19.10 -22.80 6.87
C PRO A 65 20.10 -22.85 8.03
N ASP A 66 21.40 -22.66 7.77
CA ASP A 66 22.46 -22.70 8.77
C ASP A 66 22.75 -21.33 9.42
N GLU A 67 22.19 -20.25 8.88
CA GLU A 67 22.40 -18.87 9.34
C GLU A 67 21.31 -18.38 10.32
N GLU A 68 21.70 -17.57 11.30
CA GLU A 68 20.75 -16.85 12.15
C GLU A 68 20.14 -15.64 11.42
N PRO A 69 18.88 -15.25 11.70
CA PRO A 69 17.96 -15.86 12.67
C PRO A 69 17.17 -17.08 12.14
N LEU A 70 17.41 -17.50 10.89
CA LEU A 70 16.61 -18.54 10.23
C LEU A 70 16.79 -19.91 10.89
N ARG A 71 18.02 -20.27 11.27
CA ARG A 71 18.31 -21.54 11.95
C ARG A 71 17.50 -21.70 13.23
N SER A 72 17.53 -20.72 14.13
CA SER A 72 16.72 -20.77 15.37
C SER A 72 15.22 -20.83 15.08
N GLU A 73 14.77 -20.09 14.06
CA GLU A 73 13.37 -20.10 13.67
C GLU A 73 12.92 -21.47 13.12
N LEU A 74 13.76 -22.12 12.29
CA LEU A 74 13.53 -23.47 11.79
C LEU A 74 13.49 -24.51 12.91
N LEU A 75 14.33 -24.37 13.93
CA LEU A 75 14.38 -25.30 15.06
C LEU A 75 13.26 -25.10 16.09
N SER A 76 12.56 -23.96 16.04
CA SER A 76 11.50 -23.62 17.00
C SER A 76 10.30 -24.58 16.98
N GLY A 77 10.09 -25.33 15.89
CA GLY A 77 8.92 -26.19 15.73
C GLY A 77 7.59 -25.49 15.55
N LYS A 78 7.56 -24.14 15.52
CA LYS A 78 6.28 -23.40 15.38
C LYS A 78 5.65 -23.57 14.01
N PHE A 79 6.45 -23.87 12.97
CA PHE A 79 5.95 -24.25 11.65
C PHE A 79 6.56 -25.58 11.21
N THR A 80 5.72 -26.51 10.74
CA THR A 80 6.17 -27.82 10.25
C THR A 80 5.25 -28.34 9.14
N VAL A 81 5.76 -29.20 8.27
CA VAL A 81 4.93 -29.99 7.35
C VAL A 81 4.79 -31.39 7.93
N LEU A 82 3.56 -31.84 8.12
CA LEU A 82 3.29 -33.17 8.69
C LEU A 82 3.52 -34.26 7.63
N PRO A 83 3.94 -35.47 8.03
CA PRO A 83 4.13 -36.59 7.10
C PRO A 83 2.81 -37.10 6.50
N GLY A 84 1.71 -36.90 7.22
CA GLY A 84 0.36 -37.25 6.78
C GLY A 84 -0.20 -36.32 5.70
N ARG A 85 -1.28 -36.77 5.05
CA ARG A 85 -2.02 -36.03 4.02
C ARG A 85 -3.52 -36.03 4.31
N ASP A 86 -4.24 -35.11 3.70
CA ASP A 86 -5.71 -35.17 3.69
C ASP A 86 -6.20 -36.33 2.81
N ALA A 87 -7.51 -36.59 2.82
CA ALA A 87 -8.11 -37.66 2.01
C ALA A 87 -7.96 -37.45 0.49
N LYS A 88 -7.60 -36.24 0.04
CA LYS A 88 -7.41 -35.87 -1.37
C LYS A 88 -5.92 -35.77 -1.76
N GLY A 89 -5.00 -36.10 -0.85
CA GLY A 89 -3.55 -36.09 -1.07
C GLY A 89 -2.86 -34.74 -0.82
N ALA A 90 -3.55 -33.71 -0.35
CA ALA A 90 -2.95 -32.43 0.01
C ALA A 90 -2.03 -32.58 1.22
N ALA A 91 -0.86 -31.93 1.18
CA ALA A 91 0.07 -31.91 2.31
C ALA A 91 -0.44 -30.99 3.42
N LEU A 92 -0.11 -31.31 4.66
CA LEU A 92 -0.57 -30.57 5.84
C LEU A 92 0.56 -29.69 6.38
N ALA A 93 0.37 -28.37 6.33
CA ALA A 93 1.27 -27.38 6.90
C ALA A 93 0.70 -26.88 8.22
N LEU A 94 1.38 -27.18 9.33
CA LEU A 94 0.94 -26.86 10.69
C LEU A 94 1.73 -25.66 11.22
N PHE A 95 1.02 -24.64 11.67
CA PHE A 95 1.54 -23.51 12.43
C PHE A 95 0.98 -23.53 13.85
N THR A 96 1.85 -23.62 14.85
CA THR A 96 1.52 -23.72 16.28
C THR A 96 1.64 -22.36 16.93
N ALA A 97 0.52 -21.67 17.12
CA ALA A 97 0.49 -20.26 17.53
C ALA A 97 1.14 -20.02 18.90
N ARG A 98 0.93 -20.91 19.89
CA ARG A 98 1.51 -20.78 21.24
C ARG A 98 3.05 -20.72 21.27
N LEU A 99 3.73 -21.19 20.22
CA LEU A 99 5.19 -21.15 20.08
C LEU A 99 5.68 -19.86 19.41
N HIS A 100 4.79 -19.03 18.88
CA HIS A 100 5.16 -17.77 18.26
C HIS A 100 5.39 -16.69 19.33
N ARG A 101 6.52 -16.01 19.22
CA ARG A 101 7.00 -14.96 20.12
C ARG A 101 7.32 -13.73 19.25
N PRO A 102 6.36 -12.81 19.06
CA PRO A 102 6.54 -11.63 18.21
C PRO A 102 7.64 -10.69 18.72
N ASP A 103 7.90 -10.74 20.02
CA ASP A 103 8.92 -9.97 20.73
C ASP A 103 10.36 -10.40 20.41
N VAL A 104 10.59 -11.67 20.03
CA VAL A 104 11.95 -12.21 19.80
C VAL A 104 12.20 -12.65 18.36
N THR A 105 11.18 -12.68 17.51
CA THR A 105 11.30 -13.17 16.12
C THR A 105 10.82 -12.14 15.12
N THR A 106 11.63 -11.91 14.08
CA THR A 106 11.25 -10.96 13.02
C THR A 106 10.31 -11.60 12.02
N HIS A 107 9.40 -10.82 11.41
CA HIS A 107 8.52 -11.34 10.35
C HIS A 107 9.33 -11.96 9.20
N LYS A 108 10.50 -11.39 8.89
CA LYS A 108 11.40 -11.91 7.85
C LYS A 108 11.88 -13.33 8.18
N ALA A 109 12.35 -13.58 9.41
CA ALA A 109 12.82 -14.90 9.83
C ALA A 109 11.70 -15.95 9.74
N VAL A 110 10.51 -15.62 10.26
CA VAL A 110 9.35 -16.54 10.22
C VAL A 110 8.92 -16.85 8.79
N LEU A 111 8.84 -15.83 7.92
CA LEU A 111 8.52 -16.02 6.51
C LEU A 111 9.59 -16.82 5.77
N GLN A 112 10.88 -16.60 6.06
CA GLN A 112 11.97 -17.41 5.50
C GLN A 112 11.81 -18.88 5.89
N ALA A 113 11.53 -19.18 7.16
CA ALA A 113 11.33 -20.54 7.65
C ALA A 113 10.10 -21.22 6.99
N ILE A 114 9.00 -20.49 6.83
CA ILE A 114 7.80 -20.98 6.15
C ILE A 114 8.10 -21.26 4.67
N ILE A 115 8.71 -20.32 3.97
CA ILE A 115 9.05 -20.45 2.54
C ILE A 115 9.99 -21.64 2.33
N TYR A 116 11.05 -21.75 3.13
CA TYR A 116 12.03 -22.83 3.05
C TYR A 116 11.37 -24.22 3.14
N GLN A 117 10.56 -24.44 4.17
CA GLN A 117 9.89 -25.73 4.39
C GLN A 117 8.82 -26.01 3.33
N LEU A 118 8.08 -24.99 2.88
CA LEU A 118 7.08 -25.18 1.83
C LEU A 118 7.71 -25.43 0.46
N ASP A 119 8.84 -24.78 0.13
CA ASP A 119 9.59 -25.04 -1.10
C ASP A 119 10.06 -26.49 -1.16
N LYS A 120 10.46 -27.06 -0.02
CA LYS A 120 10.74 -28.50 0.13
C LYS A 120 9.49 -29.37 0.00
N ALA A 121 8.37 -28.97 0.60
CA ALA A 121 7.11 -29.72 0.50
C ALA A 121 6.62 -29.86 -0.95
N ILE A 122 6.83 -28.84 -1.79
CA ILE A 122 6.44 -28.84 -3.21
C ILE A 122 7.49 -29.48 -4.13
N GLU A 123 8.59 -30.04 -3.62
CA GLU A 123 9.42 -30.97 -4.41
C GLU A 123 8.65 -32.29 -4.68
N SER A 124 7.71 -32.64 -3.81
CA SER A 124 6.79 -33.76 -4.03
C SER A 124 5.76 -33.44 -5.13
N LEU A 125 5.75 -34.25 -6.20
CA LEU A 125 4.76 -34.18 -7.28
C LEU A 125 3.32 -34.27 -6.76
N GLN A 126 3.09 -35.08 -5.71
CA GLN A 126 1.77 -35.20 -5.10
C GLN A 126 1.35 -33.88 -4.45
N THR A 127 2.25 -33.19 -3.76
CA THR A 127 1.97 -31.85 -3.20
C THR A 127 1.72 -30.81 -4.29
N GLN A 128 2.48 -30.82 -5.40
CA GLN A 128 2.21 -29.92 -6.54
C GLN A 128 0.81 -30.16 -7.15
N ARG A 129 0.40 -31.44 -7.24
CA ARG A 129 -0.88 -31.85 -7.83
C ARG A 129 -2.09 -31.67 -6.89
N ASP A 130 -1.91 -31.91 -5.61
CA ASP A 130 -3.02 -32.01 -4.66
C ASP A 130 -3.05 -30.79 -3.70
N GLY A 131 -1.99 -29.99 -3.64
CA GLY A 131 -1.95 -28.71 -2.94
C GLY A 131 -1.63 -28.85 -1.44
N LEU A 132 -2.01 -27.81 -0.70
CA LEU A 132 -1.73 -27.64 0.72
C LEU A 132 -3.02 -27.42 1.52
N ILE A 133 -3.07 -27.98 2.72
CA ILE A 133 -3.94 -27.54 3.81
C ILE A 133 -3.08 -26.82 4.83
N PHE A 134 -3.51 -25.65 5.26
CA PHE A 134 -2.86 -24.91 6.34
C PHE A 134 -3.65 -25.13 7.64
N ILE A 135 -2.98 -25.49 8.73
CA ILE A 135 -3.57 -25.68 10.04
C ILE A 135 -2.93 -24.63 10.95
N TYR A 136 -3.72 -23.70 11.44
CA TYR A 136 -3.34 -22.71 12.44
C TYR A 136 -3.84 -23.18 13.80
N ASP A 137 -2.98 -23.88 14.54
CA ASP A 137 -3.28 -24.38 15.88
C ASP A 137 -3.14 -23.27 16.92
N MET A 138 -4.28 -22.80 17.43
CA MET A 138 -4.35 -21.79 18.49
C MET A 138 -4.56 -22.39 19.88
N THR A 139 -4.52 -23.72 20.00
CA THR A 139 -4.69 -24.40 21.28
C THR A 139 -3.64 -23.89 22.28
N ASN A 140 -4.13 -23.37 23.42
CA ASN A 140 -3.33 -22.77 24.50
C ASN A 140 -2.48 -21.56 24.07
N SER A 141 -2.91 -20.80 23.06
CA SER A 141 -2.29 -19.52 22.70
C SER A 141 -2.90 -18.34 23.46
N SER A 142 -2.07 -17.35 23.80
CA SER A 142 -2.49 -16.07 24.37
C SER A 142 -2.48 -14.97 23.32
N TYR A 143 -3.01 -13.80 23.69
CA TYR A 143 -2.95 -12.62 22.82
C TYR A 143 -1.49 -12.19 22.50
N GLY A 144 -0.56 -12.39 23.45
CA GLY A 144 0.87 -12.09 23.23
C GLY A 144 1.54 -12.97 22.18
N ASN A 145 0.96 -14.13 21.84
CA ASN A 145 1.42 -14.94 20.72
C ASN A 145 0.88 -14.46 19.37
N PHE A 146 -0.10 -13.55 19.35
CA PHE A 146 -0.80 -13.18 18.13
C PHE A 146 -0.13 -11.99 17.44
N ASP A 147 0.44 -12.27 16.28
CA ASP A 147 1.00 -11.26 15.40
C ASP A 147 0.07 -11.07 14.19
N TYR A 148 -0.71 -9.99 14.24
CA TYR A 148 -1.67 -9.66 13.20
C TYR A 148 -0.99 -9.41 11.84
N GLU A 149 0.12 -8.67 11.83
CA GLU A 149 0.80 -8.30 10.59
C GLU A 149 1.42 -9.53 9.93
N LEU A 150 2.07 -10.39 10.71
CA LEU A 150 2.61 -11.65 10.22
C LEU A 150 1.49 -12.56 9.69
N CYS A 151 0.35 -12.67 10.38
CA CYS A 151 -0.80 -13.43 9.89
C CYS A 151 -1.26 -12.95 8.51
N VAL A 152 -1.31 -11.63 8.29
CA VAL A 152 -1.64 -11.03 6.99
C VAL A 152 -0.58 -11.38 5.95
N LYS A 153 0.71 -11.33 6.28
CA LYS A 153 1.81 -11.70 5.37
C LYS A 153 1.76 -13.18 4.98
N ILE A 154 1.59 -14.09 5.94
CA ILE A 154 1.45 -15.53 5.70
C ILE A 154 0.24 -15.81 4.81
N LEU A 155 -0.91 -15.19 5.11
CA LEU A 155 -2.12 -15.35 4.31
C LEU A 155 -1.93 -14.82 2.88
N ASN A 156 -1.25 -13.68 2.69
CA ASN A 156 -0.95 -13.13 1.37
C ASN A 156 -0.01 -14.04 0.56
N LEU A 157 1.00 -14.61 1.22
CA LEU A 157 1.89 -15.61 0.64
C LEU A 157 1.06 -16.81 0.14
N LEU A 158 0.30 -17.46 1.01
CA LEU A 158 -0.42 -18.69 0.69
C LEU A 158 -1.58 -18.49 -0.30
N LYS A 159 -2.23 -17.32 -0.33
CA LYS A 159 -3.41 -17.10 -1.19
C LYS A 159 -3.08 -16.79 -2.64
N GLY A 160 -1.88 -16.26 -2.92
CA GLY A 160 -1.64 -15.65 -4.22
C GLY A 160 -0.19 -15.49 -4.64
N ALA A 161 0.77 -15.73 -3.74
CA ALA A 161 2.18 -15.56 -4.05
C ALA A 161 3.01 -16.84 -3.88
N PHE A 162 2.49 -17.94 -3.33
CA PHE A 162 3.23 -19.20 -3.23
C PHE A 162 2.85 -20.20 -4.34
N PRO A 163 3.80 -20.93 -4.96
CA PRO A 163 3.55 -21.89 -6.05
C PRO A 163 2.88 -23.21 -5.61
N ALA A 164 1.82 -23.11 -4.80
CA ALA A 164 0.97 -24.23 -4.43
C ALA A 164 -0.52 -23.80 -4.38
N ARG A 165 -1.41 -24.79 -4.44
CA ARG A 165 -2.85 -24.55 -4.28
C ARG A 165 -3.25 -24.69 -2.82
N LEU A 166 -3.67 -23.60 -2.20
CA LEU A 166 -4.28 -23.64 -0.87
C LEU A 166 -5.71 -24.21 -0.95
N LYS A 167 -5.91 -25.40 -0.39
CA LYS A 167 -7.17 -26.14 -0.40
C LYS A 167 -8.09 -25.74 0.73
N CYS A 168 -7.56 -25.68 1.95
CA CYS A 168 -8.29 -25.37 3.17
C CYS A 168 -7.34 -24.70 4.18
N VAL A 169 -7.91 -23.89 5.06
CA VAL A 169 -7.25 -23.32 6.24
C VAL A 169 -8.09 -23.72 7.45
N PHE A 170 -7.54 -24.51 8.36
CA PHE A 170 -8.17 -24.81 9.64
C PHE A 170 -7.64 -23.87 10.70
N ILE A 171 -8.53 -23.18 11.40
CA ILE A 171 -8.22 -22.43 12.62
C ILE A 171 -8.70 -23.29 13.78
N VAL A 172 -7.75 -23.84 14.51
CA VAL A 172 -8.02 -24.88 15.51
C VAL A 172 -8.03 -24.28 16.90
N SER A 173 -9.10 -24.54 17.65
CA SER A 173 -9.27 -24.14 19.05
C SER A 173 -9.03 -22.64 19.27
N SER A 174 -9.57 -21.79 18.39
CA SER A 174 -9.41 -20.33 18.50
C SER A 174 -9.94 -19.80 19.83
N PRO A 175 -9.12 -19.07 20.63
CA PRO A 175 -9.59 -18.43 21.85
C PRO A 175 -10.64 -17.34 21.59
N LEU A 176 -11.39 -16.96 22.62
CA LEU A 176 -12.44 -15.92 22.51
C LEU A 176 -11.88 -14.58 22.03
N TRP A 177 -10.68 -14.20 22.48
CA TRP A 177 -10.01 -12.96 22.05
C TRP A 177 -9.75 -12.93 20.54
N PHE A 178 -9.63 -14.10 19.88
CA PHE A 178 -9.39 -14.18 18.44
C PHE A 178 -10.62 -13.84 17.60
N ARG A 179 -11.83 -13.78 18.18
CA ARG A 179 -13.05 -13.43 17.43
C ARG A 179 -12.95 -12.09 16.71
N ALA A 180 -12.44 -11.06 17.38
CA ALA A 180 -12.31 -9.72 16.81
C ALA A 180 -11.21 -9.66 15.73
N PRO A 181 -9.96 -10.11 15.97
CA PRO A 181 -8.95 -10.19 14.92
C PRO A 181 -9.37 -11.08 13.75
N PHE A 182 -10.07 -12.19 13.99
CA PHE A 182 -10.57 -13.06 12.92
C PHE A 182 -11.61 -12.37 12.04
N ALA A 183 -12.55 -11.64 12.65
CA ALA A 183 -13.52 -10.84 11.92
C ALA A 183 -12.81 -9.83 11.00
N VAL A 184 -11.74 -9.20 11.50
CA VAL A 184 -10.90 -8.28 10.72
C VAL A 184 -10.14 -9.02 9.61
N LEU A 185 -9.42 -10.11 9.92
CA LEU A 185 -8.68 -10.92 8.94
C LEU A 185 -9.60 -11.44 7.82
N ARG A 186 -10.83 -11.84 8.15
CA ARG A 186 -11.83 -12.31 7.19
C ARG A 186 -12.15 -11.24 6.14
N LEU A 187 -12.08 -9.94 6.47
CA LEU A 187 -12.28 -8.85 5.51
C LEU A 187 -11.25 -8.86 4.35
N PHE A 188 -10.03 -9.34 4.58
CA PHE A 188 -8.93 -9.39 3.59
C PHE A 188 -8.87 -10.66 2.73
N VAL A 189 -9.70 -11.64 3.08
CA VAL A 189 -9.81 -12.92 2.40
C VAL A 189 -10.90 -12.77 1.32
N ARG A 190 -10.57 -13.01 0.04
CA ARG A 190 -11.57 -13.06 -1.05
C ARG A 190 -12.62 -14.12 -0.72
N GLU A 191 -13.88 -13.92 -1.11
CA GLU A 191 -15.00 -14.81 -0.77
C GLU A 191 -14.70 -16.30 -1.01
N LYS A 192 -14.16 -16.62 -2.19
CA LYS A 192 -13.72 -17.98 -2.58
C LYS A 192 -12.64 -18.60 -1.67
N LEU A 193 -11.87 -17.78 -0.95
CA LEU A 193 -10.92 -18.25 0.06
C LEU A 193 -11.56 -18.29 1.45
N ARG A 194 -12.55 -17.44 1.76
CA ARG A 194 -13.31 -17.49 3.02
C ARG A 194 -14.03 -18.82 3.17
N GLU A 195 -14.60 -19.32 2.07
CA GLU A 195 -15.22 -20.65 1.98
C GLU A 195 -14.24 -21.80 2.31
N ARG A 196 -12.93 -21.53 2.24
CA ARG A 196 -11.88 -22.52 2.56
C ARG A 196 -11.34 -22.36 3.96
N VAL A 197 -11.79 -21.37 4.74
CA VAL A 197 -11.37 -21.18 6.13
C VAL A 197 -12.40 -21.81 7.05
N CYS A 198 -12.00 -22.84 7.79
CA CYS A 198 -12.84 -23.57 8.74
C CYS A 198 -12.33 -23.31 10.16
N THR A 199 -13.20 -22.93 11.08
CA THR A 199 -12.87 -22.86 12.52
C THR A 199 -13.41 -24.10 13.20
N VAL A 200 -12.55 -24.87 13.88
CA VAL A 200 -12.90 -26.16 14.49
C VAL A 200 -12.23 -26.30 15.85
N LYS A 201 -12.78 -27.13 16.74
CA LYS A 201 -12.03 -27.58 17.93
C LYS A 201 -11.00 -28.62 17.55
N ALA A 202 -9.95 -28.80 18.35
CA ALA A 202 -8.89 -29.77 18.08
C ALA A 202 -9.42 -31.19 17.77
N HIS A 203 -10.35 -31.71 18.58
CA HIS A 203 -10.93 -33.04 18.37
C HIS A 203 -11.85 -33.15 17.14
N GLU A 204 -12.39 -32.04 16.64
CA GLU A 204 -13.25 -32.01 15.45
C GLU A 204 -12.43 -32.12 14.16
N LEU A 205 -11.13 -31.80 14.20
CA LEU A 205 -10.26 -31.83 13.02
C LEU A 205 -10.16 -33.23 12.38
N ALA A 206 -10.25 -34.28 13.20
CA ALA A 206 -10.29 -35.69 12.76
C ALA A 206 -11.48 -36.04 11.87
N SER A 207 -12.55 -35.23 11.87
CA SER A 207 -13.68 -35.39 10.94
C SER A 207 -13.37 -34.88 9.53
N HIS A 208 -12.34 -34.05 9.38
CA HIS A 208 -11.94 -33.42 8.12
C HIS A 208 -10.65 -34.01 7.54
N ILE A 209 -9.73 -34.45 8.39
CA ILE A 209 -8.42 -34.99 8.02
C ILE A 209 -8.28 -36.39 8.65
N PRO A 210 -7.76 -37.39 7.92
CA PRO A 210 -7.59 -38.74 8.46
C PRO A 210 -6.84 -38.75 9.80
N VAL A 211 -7.36 -39.51 10.77
CA VAL A 211 -6.79 -39.65 12.12
C VAL A 211 -5.31 -40.05 12.06
N SER A 212 -4.94 -40.94 11.13
CA SER A 212 -3.55 -41.37 10.92
C SER A 212 -2.60 -40.27 10.42
N SER A 213 -3.14 -39.14 9.93
CA SER A 213 -2.39 -38.00 9.39
C SER A 213 -2.24 -36.85 10.37
N LEU A 214 -2.96 -36.86 11.49
CA LEU A 214 -2.95 -35.80 12.50
C LEU A 214 -2.17 -36.22 13.75
N PRO A 215 -1.48 -35.30 14.44
CA PRO A 215 -0.92 -35.54 15.77
C PRO A 215 -1.99 -35.82 16.83
N GLU A 216 -1.61 -36.48 17.93
CA GLU A 216 -2.52 -36.80 19.04
C GLU A 216 -3.22 -35.58 19.63
N HIS A 217 -2.49 -34.48 19.84
CA HIS A 217 -3.07 -33.23 20.38
C HIS A 217 -4.08 -32.54 19.44
N LEU A 218 -4.16 -32.97 18.17
CA LEU A 218 -5.15 -32.53 17.18
C LEU A 218 -6.18 -33.65 16.87
N GLY A 219 -6.31 -34.64 17.77
CA GLY A 219 -7.30 -35.72 17.65
C GLY A 219 -6.87 -36.87 16.71
N GLY A 220 -5.58 -36.98 16.39
CA GLY A 220 -5.04 -38.03 15.51
C GLY A 220 -4.22 -39.11 16.22
N THR A 221 -3.53 -39.93 15.43
CA THR A 221 -2.60 -40.99 15.89
C THR A 221 -1.24 -40.91 15.21
N SER A 222 -0.99 -39.86 14.42
CA SER A 222 0.26 -39.68 13.69
C SER A 222 1.37 -39.26 14.63
N GLN A 223 2.43 -40.06 14.69
CA GLN A 223 3.68 -39.64 15.29
C GLN A 223 4.51 -38.89 14.26
N TYR A 224 5.02 -37.71 14.63
CA TYR A 224 5.89 -36.93 13.76
C TYR A 224 7.06 -36.38 14.57
N SER A 225 8.20 -36.19 13.89
CA SER A 225 9.37 -35.51 14.44
C SER A 225 9.66 -34.30 13.58
N HIS A 226 9.48 -33.11 14.16
CA HIS A 226 9.80 -31.85 13.49
C HIS A 226 11.28 -31.79 13.12
N VAL A 227 12.18 -32.22 14.03
CA VAL A 227 13.62 -32.26 13.77
C VAL A 227 13.96 -33.19 12.61
N ALA A 228 13.31 -34.35 12.50
CA ALA A 228 13.51 -35.27 11.37
C ALA A 228 13.04 -34.65 10.05
N TRP A 229 11.95 -33.88 10.06
CA TRP A 229 11.50 -33.12 8.89
C TRP A 229 12.53 -32.07 8.46
N ILE A 230 13.03 -31.25 9.39
CA ILE A 230 14.08 -30.25 9.10
C ILE A 230 15.36 -30.92 8.60
N GLN A 231 15.79 -32.02 9.22
CA GLN A 231 16.92 -32.81 8.74
C GLN A 231 16.69 -33.34 7.33
N SER A 232 15.47 -33.79 6.98
CA SER A 232 15.13 -34.17 5.61
C SER A 232 15.23 -32.98 4.65
N CYS A 233 14.77 -31.79 5.04
CA CYS A 233 14.90 -30.58 4.22
C CYS A 233 16.38 -30.24 3.92
N VAL A 234 17.26 -30.41 4.91
CA VAL A 234 18.70 -30.16 4.80
C VAL A 234 19.43 -31.28 4.04
N ASN A 235 19.12 -32.55 4.30
CA ASN A 235 19.77 -33.70 3.64
C ASN A 235 19.38 -33.85 2.17
N MET A 236 18.18 -33.39 1.79
CA MET A 236 17.83 -33.24 0.37
C MET A 236 18.73 -32.23 -0.37
N HIS A 237 19.52 -31.44 0.36
CA HIS A 237 20.51 -30.51 -0.20
C HIS A 237 21.87 -31.17 -0.48
N THR A 238 22.20 -32.29 0.18
CA THR A 238 23.52 -32.94 0.10
C THR A 238 23.61 -34.08 -0.92
N ASN A 239 22.47 -34.67 -1.31
CA ASN A 239 22.45 -35.84 -2.23
C ASN A 239 22.73 -35.50 -3.71
N THR A 240 22.89 -34.23 -4.08
CA THR A 240 23.16 -33.79 -5.46
C THR A 240 24.64 -33.55 -5.77
N VAL A 241 25.56 -33.81 -4.84
CA VAL A 241 27.01 -33.55 -5.01
C VAL A 241 27.82 -34.80 -5.38
N GLN A 242 27.20 -35.97 -5.57
CA GLN A 242 27.91 -37.17 -6.04
C GLN A 242 27.20 -37.83 -7.22
N GLY A 243 27.56 -37.40 -8.44
CA GLY A 243 27.25 -38.12 -9.67
C GLY A 243 26.77 -37.23 -10.81
N ASP A 244 27.63 -37.10 -11.82
CA ASP A 244 27.39 -36.60 -13.18
C ASP A 244 27.28 -35.09 -13.43
N THR A 245 28.21 -34.65 -14.28
CA THR A 245 28.31 -33.36 -14.96
C THR A 245 27.05 -33.03 -15.77
N GLN A 246 26.18 -32.21 -15.20
CA GLN A 246 25.30 -31.29 -15.95
C GLN A 246 25.05 -30.02 -15.13
N GLU A 247 25.21 -28.87 -15.76
CA GLU A 247 25.26 -27.53 -15.16
C GLU A 247 23.97 -27.14 -14.40
N HIS A 248 24.16 -26.71 -13.14
CA HIS A 248 23.34 -25.79 -12.35
C HIS A 248 21.81 -26.04 -12.20
N ASP A 249 21.42 -27.09 -11.47
CA ASP A 249 20.10 -27.15 -10.82
C ASP A 249 20.21 -26.71 -9.34
N THR A 250 20.29 -25.40 -9.10
CA THR A 250 20.18 -24.87 -7.72
C THR A 250 18.72 -24.98 -7.26
N HIS A 251 18.44 -25.72 -6.18
CA HIS A 251 17.07 -25.96 -5.65
C HIS A 251 16.24 -24.68 -5.38
N ASP A 252 16.88 -23.52 -5.21
CA ASP A 252 16.25 -22.20 -5.12
C ASP A 252 16.54 -21.34 -6.36
N CYS A 253 16.02 -21.75 -7.53
CA CYS A 253 16.15 -21.01 -8.79
C CYS A 253 15.69 -19.54 -8.66
N VAL A 254 14.65 -19.28 -7.87
CA VAL A 254 14.16 -17.90 -7.63
C VAL A 254 15.14 -17.12 -6.78
N GLY A 255 15.76 -17.71 -5.76
CA GLY A 255 16.84 -17.07 -5.01
C GLY A 255 18.09 -16.83 -5.85
N SER A 256 18.46 -17.77 -6.72
CA SER A 256 19.56 -17.57 -7.69
C SER A 256 19.27 -16.41 -8.63
N LEU A 257 18.03 -16.30 -9.13
CA LEU A 257 17.56 -15.16 -9.92
C LEU A 257 17.60 -13.85 -9.12
N LEU A 258 17.21 -13.87 -7.85
CA LEU A 258 17.24 -12.66 -7.03
C LEU A 258 18.67 -12.22 -6.68
N ARG A 259 19.60 -13.17 -6.49
CA ARG A 259 21.01 -12.89 -6.24
C ARG A 259 21.71 -12.27 -7.45
N SER A 260 21.35 -12.65 -8.68
CA SER A 260 21.95 -12.05 -9.88
C SER A 260 21.69 -10.55 -9.96
N TYR A 261 20.49 -10.09 -9.57
CA TYR A 261 20.20 -8.65 -9.48
C TYR A 261 21.07 -7.92 -8.44
N SER A 262 21.42 -8.59 -7.33
CA SER A 262 22.22 -8.00 -6.26
C SER A 262 23.72 -7.89 -6.62
N LEU A 263 24.24 -8.85 -7.39
CA LEU A 263 25.64 -8.87 -7.83
C LEU A 263 25.92 -7.83 -8.93
N GLU A 264 24.96 -7.55 -9.81
CA GLU A 264 25.09 -6.50 -10.84
C GLU A 264 25.14 -5.09 -10.25
N CYS A 265 24.42 -4.82 -9.15
CA CYS A 265 24.53 -3.56 -8.40
C CYS A 265 25.91 -3.35 -7.75
N SER A 266 26.64 -4.44 -7.48
CA SER A 266 27.98 -4.40 -6.89
C SER A 266 29.09 -4.21 -7.93
N ASN A 267 28.89 -4.72 -9.15
CA ASN A 267 29.86 -4.55 -10.25
C ASN A 267 29.76 -3.18 -10.95
N THR A 268 28.62 -2.52 -10.86
CA THR A 268 28.43 -1.15 -11.39
C THR A 268 29.01 -0.07 -10.47
N SER A 269 29.32 -0.40 -9.21
CA SER A 269 29.94 0.49 -8.23
C SER A 269 31.47 0.40 -8.17
N ALA A 270 32.09 -0.57 -8.86
CA ALA A 270 33.56 -0.74 -8.89
C ALA A 270 34.24 -0.11 -10.14
N GLY A 271 33.48 0.47 -11.06
CA GLY A 271 33.95 0.89 -12.39
C GLY A 271 34.36 2.36 -12.56
N ALA A 272 34.43 3.16 -11.48
CA ALA A 272 34.68 4.60 -11.60
C ALA A 272 35.64 5.14 -10.53
N THR A 273 36.93 4.79 -10.60
CA THR A 273 38.05 5.72 -10.31
C THR A 273 39.39 5.14 -10.80
N LEU A 274 40.05 5.87 -11.69
CA LEU A 274 41.44 5.64 -12.14
C LEU A 274 42.35 6.70 -11.51
N SER A 275 43.49 6.30 -10.94
CA SER A 275 44.86 6.75 -11.33
C SER A 275 45.91 6.59 -10.22
N HIS A 276 47.14 6.32 -10.69
CA HIS A 276 48.37 5.93 -10.01
C HIS A 276 48.83 6.75 -8.79
N THR A 277 49.45 6.08 -7.82
CA THR A 277 50.78 6.45 -7.27
C THR A 277 51.42 5.29 -6.49
N HIS A 278 52.66 4.93 -6.86
CA HIS A 278 53.57 4.03 -6.14
C HIS A 278 54.23 4.77 -4.96
N ILE A 279 54.38 4.17 -3.77
CA ILE A 279 55.60 4.19 -2.91
C ILE A 279 55.64 2.94 -1.97
N ASN A 280 56.81 2.31 -1.92
CA ASN A 280 57.35 1.27 -1.01
C ASN A 280 56.88 1.34 0.46
N THR A 281 56.80 0.22 1.20
CA THR A 281 57.92 -0.37 1.98
C THR A 281 57.57 -1.74 2.59
N GLN A 282 58.61 -2.57 2.74
CA GLN A 282 58.72 -3.90 3.34
C GLN A 282 58.16 -4.03 4.77
N LEU A 283 57.71 -5.21 5.19
CA LEU A 283 58.49 -6.17 6.02
C LEU A 283 57.62 -7.39 6.44
N GLY A 284 58.13 -8.61 6.21
CA GLY A 284 58.34 -9.57 7.29
C GLY A 284 57.31 -10.68 7.60
N SER A 285 57.65 -11.89 7.14
CA SER A 285 57.68 -13.17 7.88
C SER A 285 56.38 -13.96 8.14
N GLU A 286 56.30 -15.28 8.00
CA GLU A 286 57.11 -16.32 7.31
C GLU A 286 56.44 -17.71 7.53
N LEU A 287 56.61 -18.60 6.54
CA LEU A 287 56.85 -20.06 6.60
C LEU A 287 55.66 -21.04 6.93
N ALA A 288 55.46 -22.20 6.26
CA ALA A 288 56.17 -22.86 5.14
C ALA A 288 55.59 -24.24 4.69
N VAL A 289 56.16 -24.74 3.56
CA VAL A 289 56.41 -26.14 3.09
C VAL A 289 55.24 -26.88 2.37
N ALA A 290 55.32 -27.55 1.20
CA ALA A 290 56.42 -28.14 0.38
C ALA A 290 56.01 -28.50 -1.07
N ASN A 291 57.00 -28.40 -1.98
CA ASN A 291 57.46 -29.35 -3.02
C ASN A 291 56.60 -29.91 -4.19
N SER A 292 56.99 -29.46 -5.41
CA SER A 292 57.77 -30.18 -6.44
C SER A 292 57.11 -30.94 -7.62
N ASN A 293 57.61 -30.58 -8.82
CA ASN A 293 58.03 -31.40 -9.98
C ASN A 293 57.22 -31.39 -11.31
N CYS A 294 57.82 -30.69 -12.30
CA CYS A 294 58.32 -31.14 -13.62
C CYS A 294 57.41 -31.93 -14.59
N TYR A 295 57.18 -31.41 -15.82
CA TYR A 295 57.97 -31.70 -17.04
C TYR A 295 57.31 -31.12 -18.33
N ASP A 296 58.17 -30.68 -19.24
CA ASP A 296 57.96 -30.25 -20.64
C ASP A 296 57.23 -31.29 -21.53
N ASP A 297 56.57 -30.87 -22.63
CA ASP A 297 57.20 -30.87 -23.96
C ASP A 297 56.29 -30.47 -25.16
N SER A 298 56.90 -29.70 -26.08
CA SER A 298 56.85 -29.80 -27.56
C SER A 298 55.69 -29.24 -28.44
N ASN A 299 55.94 -28.03 -28.98
CA ASN A 299 56.03 -27.62 -30.41
C ASN A 299 55.31 -28.41 -31.54
N ALA A 300 54.57 -27.72 -32.42
CA ALA A 300 55.05 -27.26 -33.76
C ALA A 300 53.92 -26.74 -34.73
N ASN A 301 54.24 -25.60 -35.35
CA ASN A 301 53.78 -24.85 -36.55
C ASN A 301 53.34 -25.67 -37.83
N PRO A 302 53.06 -25.12 -39.05
CA PRO A 302 52.77 -23.73 -39.53
C PRO A 302 51.73 -23.59 -40.70
N HIS A 303 51.53 -22.33 -41.16
CA HIS A 303 51.37 -21.82 -42.56
C HIS A 303 50.03 -21.32 -43.16
N ASN A 304 50.11 -20.04 -43.61
CA ASN A 304 49.62 -19.39 -44.86
C ASN A 304 48.11 -19.44 -45.24
N HIS A 305 47.46 -18.51 -45.95
CA HIS A 305 47.86 -17.53 -46.97
C HIS A 305 46.90 -16.30 -46.97
N SER A 306 47.42 -15.21 -47.54
CA SER A 306 46.85 -13.89 -47.89
C SER A 306 45.91 -13.86 -49.12
N VAL A 307 45.19 -12.74 -49.31
CA VAL A 307 44.92 -11.92 -50.55
C VAL A 307 43.50 -11.31 -50.42
N SER A 308 43.35 -10.01 -50.10
CA SER A 308 43.37 -8.79 -50.93
C SER A 308 42.15 -8.57 -51.83
N GLY A 309 41.59 -7.35 -51.77
CA GLY A 309 40.63 -6.83 -52.76
C GLY A 309 39.81 -5.64 -52.25
N ALA A 310 40.22 -4.42 -52.61
CA ALA A 310 39.67 -3.15 -52.16
C ALA A 310 38.58 -2.55 -53.10
N ASN A 311 37.93 -1.51 -52.57
CA ASN A 311 37.46 -0.27 -53.20
C ASN A 311 35.97 -0.01 -53.55
N MET A 312 35.53 1.11 -52.96
CA MET A 312 34.79 2.26 -53.52
C MET A 312 33.26 2.39 -53.40
N ALA A 313 32.91 3.66 -53.21
CA ALA A 313 31.66 4.25 -52.72
C ALA A 313 30.61 4.50 -53.82
N VAL A 314 29.39 4.87 -53.41
CA VAL A 314 28.65 6.12 -53.78
C VAL A 314 27.12 5.97 -53.53
N SER A 315 26.55 7.09 -53.08
CA SER A 315 25.16 7.54 -52.82
C SER A 315 23.93 6.86 -53.46
N GLY A 316 22.80 6.94 -52.74
CA GLY A 316 21.44 6.88 -53.31
C GLY A 316 20.35 7.22 -52.28
N SER A 317 19.51 8.20 -52.58
CA SER A 317 18.50 8.87 -51.74
C SER A 317 17.06 8.37 -51.97
N SER A 318 16.31 8.12 -50.87
CA SER A 318 14.84 8.28 -50.60
C SER A 318 13.76 7.70 -51.56
N PRO A 319 12.45 7.69 -51.22
CA PRO A 319 11.71 7.43 -49.96
C PRO A 319 10.50 6.45 -50.16
N ASN A 320 9.89 5.89 -49.09
CA ASN A 320 8.42 5.79 -48.98
C ASN A 320 7.90 5.27 -47.63
N ALA A 321 6.76 5.83 -47.24
CA ALA A 321 5.93 5.53 -46.08
C ALA A 321 5.19 4.18 -46.18
N ASN A 322 4.85 3.55 -45.05
CA ASN A 322 3.44 3.35 -44.69
C ASN A 322 3.22 2.94 -43.23
N MET A 323 2.01 3.28 -42.78
CA MET A 323 1.33 3.09 -41.50
C MET A 323 1.45 1.72 -40.82
N ASN A 324 1.39 1.72 -39.49
CA ASN A 324 0.36 0.94 -38.80
C ASN A 324 0.01 1.53 -37.42
N GLY A 325 -1.28 1.83 -37.27
CA GLY A 325 -1.86 2.32 -36.03
C GLY A 325 -1.77 1.28 -34.91
N ARG A 326 -1.33 1.73 -33.75
CA ARG A 326 -1.63 1.07 -32.49
C ARG A 326 -2.69 1.89 -31.78
N GLY A 327 -3.87 1.27 -31.63
CA GLY A 327 -4.93 1.79 -30.77
C GLY A 327 -4.35 2.10 -29.39
N ARG A 328 -4.56 3.33 -28.94
CA ARG A 328 -4.20 3.76 -27.60
C ARG A 328 -5.04 2.95 -26.61
N GLN A 329 -4.43 1.95 -25.99
CA GLN A 329 -5.00 1.32 -24.79
C GLN A 329 -5.02 2.38 -23.68
N ALA A 330 -6.17 2.53 -23.04
CA ALA A 330 -6.29 3.35 -21.84
C ALA A 330 -5.32 2.82 -20.78
N PRO A 331 -4.73 3.69 -19.93
CA PRO A 331 -3.96 3.22 -18.79
C PRO A 331 -4.84 2.28 -17.94
N PRO A 332 -4.30 1.14 -17.46
CA PRO A 332 -5.04 0.24 -16.58
C PRO A 332 -5.52 1.00 -15.33
N GLN A 333 -6.58 0.50 -14.69
CA GLN A 333 -6.97 0.98 -13.36
C GLN A 333 -5.70 1.08 -12.49
N SER A 334 -5.55 2.17 -11.73
CA SER A 334 -4.64 2.09 -10.59
C SER A 334 -5.13 0.93 -9.73
N ASP A 335 -4.23 0.01 -9.36
CA ASP A 335 -4.53 -1.17 -8.54
C ASP A 335 -4.97 -0.80 -7.11
N THR A 336 -5.22 0.49 -6.86
CA THR A 336 -5.91 0.99 -5.67
C THR A 336 -7.35 0.50 -5.70
N PRO A 337 -7.75 -0.42 -4.80
CA PRO A 337 -9.03 -1.09 -4.96
C PRO A 337 -10.20 -0.11 -4.77
N PRO A 338 -11.12 0.03 -5.73
CA PRO A 338 -12.40 0.65 -5.48
C PRO A 338 -13.25 -0.29 -4.60
N ASP A 339 -14.02 0.29 -3.71
CA ASP A 339 -14.87 -0.46 -2.80
C ASP A 339 -16.25 -0.67 -3.43
N THR A 340 -16.45 -1.80 -4.14
CA THR A 340 -17.72 -2.16 -4.83
C THR A 340 -18.47 -3.30 -4.12
N PRO A 341 -19.82 -3.36 -4.17
CA PRO A 341 -20.65 -4.38 -3.50
C PRO A 341 -21.01 -5.58 -4.41
N LEU A 342 -21.26 -6.75 -3.82
CA LEU A 342 -21.97 -7.88 -4.45
C LEU A 342 -23.38 -7.96 -3.86
N SER A 343 -24.37 -7.96 -4.75
CA SER A 343 -25.79 -8.07 -4.44
C SER A 343 -26.22 -9.51 -4.15
N GLN A 344 -27.30 -9.58 -3.36
CA GLN A 344 -28.04 -10.77 -2.98
C GLN A 344 -28.65 -11.46 -4.21
N LYS A 345 -28.61 -12.80 -4.23
CA LYS A 345 -29.55 -13.60 -5.00
C LYS A 345 -30.58 -14.19 -4.05
N GLY A 346 -31.84 -13.89 -4.35
CA GLY A 346 -33.00 -14.25 -3.56
C GLY A 346 -33.30 -15.75 -3.56
N ASP A 347 -34.05 -16.10 -2.53
CA ASP A 347 -34.75 -17.36 -2.35
C ASP A 347 -35.76 -17.64 -3.48
N GLY A 348 -35.93 -18.92 -3.74
CA GLY A 348 -37.03 -19.47 -4.50
C GLY A 348 -36.96 -20.99 -4.43
N ASP A 349 -37.61 -21.57 -3.42
CA ASP A 349 -38.34 -22.84 -3.56
C ASP A 349 -39.39 -22.98 -2.44
N GLU A 350 -40.65 -22.96 -2.84
CA GLU A 350 -41.82 -23.34 -2.06
C GLU A 350 -41.86 -24.87 -1.89
N VAL A 351 -42.10 -25.35 -0.66
CA VAL A 351 -42.93 -26.55 -0.43
C VAL A 351 -43.76 -26.39 0.86
N ASP A 352 -45.06 -26.56 0.68
CA ASP A 352 -46.17 -26.67 1.64
C ASP A 352 -45.92 -27.54 2.89
N GLY A 353 -46.65 -27.21 3.97
CA GLY A 353 -47.31 -28.25 4.78
C GLY A 353 -47.38 -28.11 6.31
N LYS A 354 -48.38 -27.36 6.79
CA LYS A 354 -49.25 -27.61 7.97
C LYS A 354 -48.69 -27.64 9.42
N ALA A 355 -49.14 -26.61 10.16
CA ALA A 355 -50.03 -26.65 11.35
C ALA A 355 -49.54 -27.28 12.68
N THR A 356 -49.47 -26.50 13.76
CA THR A 356 -50.57 -26.24 14.73
C THR A 356 -50.08 -25.48 15.97
N ASP A 357 -50.85 -24.46 16.34
CA ASP A 357 -51.28 -24.04 17.68
C ASP A 357 -50.47 -24.43 18.94
N SER A 358 -50.09 -23.43 19.74
CA SER A 358 -50.82 -23.11 20.99
C SER A 358 -50.03 -22.16 21.90
N ALA A 359 -50.78 -21.22 22.47
CA ALA A 359 -50.36 -20.29 23.51
C ALA A 359 -50.03 -21.00 24.83
N HIS A 360 -49.13 -20.43 25.66
CA HIS A 360 -49.52 -19.94 26.98
C HIS A 360 -48.40 -19.16 27.69
N ARG A 361 -48.79 -17.95 28.09
CA ARG A 361 -48.26 -17.09 29.15
C ARG A 361 -48.18 -17.83 30.48
N SER A 362 -47.13 -17.60 31.27
CA SER A 362 -47.20 -17.46 32.74
C SER A 362 -45.91 -16.84 33.30
N GLN A 363 -46.11 -15.77 34.05
CA GLN A 363 -45.15 -15.16 34.97
C GLN A 363 -45.02 -16.06 36.20
N ASN A 364 -43.85 -16.12 36.83
CA ASN A 364 -43.80 -16.10 38.30
C ASN A 364 -42.44 -15.60 38.81
N GLU A 365 -42.52 -14.67 39.75
CA GLU A 365 -41.42 -14.15 40.58
C GLU A 365 -40.96 -15.21 41.59
N GLY A 366 -39.73 -15.04 42.08
CA GLY A 366 -39.18 -15.83 43.18
C GLY A 366 -37.77 -15.39 43.55
N VAL A 367 -37.70 -14.33 44.35
CA VAL A 367 -36.51 -13.82 45.06
C VAL A 367 -35.95 -14.91 45.99
N LYS A 368 -34.62 -15.06 46.01
CA LYS A 368 -33.84 -15.46 47.19
C LYS A 368 -32.42 -14.89 47.09
N GLU A 369 -32.12 -14.01 48.04
CA GLU A 369 -30.81 -13.50 48.43
C GLU A 369 -30.08 -14.60 49.24
N GLU A 370 -28.78 -14.77 49.01
CA GLU A 370 -27.80 -15.21 50.02
C GLU A 370 -26.48 -14.46 49.78
N GLU A 371 -25.82 -14.15 50.89
CA GLU A 371 -24.86 -13.07 51.12
C GLU A 371 -23.40 -13.37 50.71
N GLU A 372 -22.69 -12.24 50.55
CA GLU A 372 -21.25 -11.90 50.63
C GLU A 372 -20.21 -12.96 51.02
N GLU A 373 -19.04 -12.89 50.35
CA GLU A 373 -17.76 -12.70 51.04
C GLU A 373 -16.71 -12.07 50.09
N ASP A 374 -16.23 -10.89 50.49
CA ASP A 374 -15.13 -10.13 49.89
C ASP A 374 -13.77 -10.78 50.20
N GLY A 375 -12.84 -10.66 49.25
CA GLY A 375 -11.43 -10.97 49.41
C GLY A 375 -10.60 -10.03 48.55
N GLU A 376 -10.18 -8.91 49.14
CA GLU A 376 -9.16 -8.00 48.61
C GLU A 376 -7.78 -8.66 48.76
N GLU A 377 -7.01 -8.76 47.68
CA GLU A 377 -5.55 -8.87 47.73
C GLU A 377 -4.96 -7.85 46.73
N GLU A 378 -4.10 -6.98 47.27
CA GLU A 378 -3.42 -5.85 46.65
C GLU A 378 -2.36 -6.34 45.64
N GLU A 379 -2.32 -5.77 44.43
CA GLU A 379 -1.19 -5.90 43.50
C GLU A 379 -0.40 -4.58 43.47
N GLU A 380 0.89 -4.68 43.80
CA GLU A 380 1.88 -3.60 43.77
C GLU A 380 2.14 -3.16 42.32
N GLU A 381 1.87 -1.89 42.01
CA GLU A 381 2.24 -1.26 40.73
C GLU A 381 3.72 -0.84 40.76
N GLU A 382 4.58 -1.49 39.97
CA GLU A 382 5.89 -0.97 39.60
C GLU A 382 5.73 0.06 38.46
N GLU A 383 5.88 1.34 38.77
CA GLU A 383 5.92 2.45 37.81
C GLU A 383 7.24 2.41 37.00
N GLU A 384 7.17 2.11 35.69
CA GLU A 384 8.23 2.43 34.74
C GLU A 384 8.06 3.88 34.24
N GLU A 385 9.02 4.76 34.55
CA GLU A 385 9.07 6.14 34.09
C GLU A 385 9.23 6.23 32.55
N GLU A 386 8.19 6.65 31.83
CA GLU A 386 8.32 7.14 30.44
C GLU A 386 9.11 8.46 30.44
N GLU A 387 10.30 8.50 29.83
CA GLU A 387 10.97 9.75 29.47
C GLU A 387 10.10 10.54 28.46
N GLY A 388 9.29 11.46 28.98
CA GLY A 388 8.44 12.33 28.18
C GLY A 388 9.23 13.35 27.37
N VAL A 389 8.83 13.57 26.11
CA VAL A 389 9.28 14.73 25.30
C VAL A 389 8.95 16.02 26.07
N PRO A 390 9.91 16.94 26.28
CA PRO A 390 9.70 18.09 27.13
C PRO A 390 8.60 19.02 26.59
N PRO A 391 7.81 19.67 27.48
CA PRO A 391 6.79 20.62 27.08
C PRO A 391 7.39 21.81 26.34
N LEU A 392 6.62 22.38 25.39
CA LEU A 392 7.05 23.55 24.63
C LEU A 392 7.47 24.71 25.56
N PRO A 393 8.53 25.48 25.22
CA PRO A 393 8.96 26.61 26.02
C PRO A 393 7.82 27.61 26.24
N GLN A 394 7.49 27.92 27.51
CA GLN A 394 6.51 28.95 27.82
C GLN A 394 7.05 30.35 27.47
N LYS A 395 6.21 31.17 26.83
CA LYS A 395 6.50 32.57 26.42
C LYS A 395 7.26 33.34 27.51
N SER A 396 8.53 33.65 27.27
CA SER A 396 9.27 34.63 28.07
C SER A 396 9.08 36.06 27.53
N LEU A 397 8.77 37.00 28.42
CA LEU A 397 8.68 38.45 28.16
C LEU A 397 9.99 39.03 27.58
N PRO A 398 9.93 40.11 26.79
CA PRO A 398 11.07 40.61 26.01
C PRO A 398 12.13 41.28 26.89
N ARG A 399 13.41 40.93 26.68
CA ARG A 399 14.58 41.71 27.16
C ARG A 399 15.09 42.65 26.07
N PRO A 400 15.68 43.81 26.44
CA PRO A 400 16.02 44.87 25.50
C PRO A 400 17.21 44.49 24.62
N PRO A 401 17.33 45.08 23.41
CA PRO A 401 18.28 44.64 22.42
C PRO A 401 19.69 45.14 22.74
N HIS A 402 20.62 44.20 22.94
CA HIS A 402 22.03 44.44 22.71
C HIS A 402 22.44 43.73 21.43
N HIS A 403 22.82 44.52 20.42
CA HIS A 403 23.39 44.05 19.18
C HIS A 403 24.66 43.22 19.44
N PRO A 404 24.77 42.07 18.76
CA PRO A 404 25.86 41.94 17.80
C PRO A 404 25.35 41.51 16.42
N SER A 405 26.05 42.03 15.42
CA SER A 405 25.85 41.84 13.99
C SER A 405 25.98 40.38 13.55
N SER A 406 24.87 39.78 13.10
CA SER A 406 24.87 38.78 12.02
C SER A 406 23.65 39.03 11.14
N GLN A 407 23.88 39.44 9.90
CA GLN A 407 22.82 39.62 8.92
C GLN A 407 22.24 38.25 8.56
N SER A 408 21.00 38.01 8.97
CA SER A 408 20.16 36.94 8.41
C SER A 408 19.90 37.26 6.94
N PRO A 409 19.98 36.29 6.00
CA PRO A 409 19.60 36.56 4.63
C PRO A 409 18.07 36.81 4.56
N PRO A 410 17.60 37.72 3.70
CA PRO A 410 16.17 37.86 3.45
C PRO A 410 15.63 36.57 2.83
N LEU A 411 14.35 36.29 3.08
CA LEU A 411 13.54 35.25 2.45
C LEU A 411 14.01 35.00 1.01
N SER A 412 14.56 33.81 0.76
CA SER A 412 14.87 33.35 -0.60
C SER A 412 13.55 33.09 -1.31
N SER A 413 13.01 34.15 -1.87
CA SER A 413 12.13 34.11 -3.01
C SER A 413 12.96 33.54 -4.17
N SER A 414 12.85 32.24 -4.46
CA SER A 414 13.28 31.71 -5.76
C SER A 414 12.27 32.18 -6.82
N TRP A 415 12.31 33.48 -7.09
CA TRP A 415 11.73 34.10 -8.28
C TRP A 415 12.96 34.50 -9.09
N ASP A 416 13.18 33.81 -10.20
CA ASP A 416 14.20 34.21 -11.17
C ASP A 416 14.00 35.69 -11.55
N PRO A 417 15.05 36.51 -11.63
CA PRO A 417 14.92 37.94 -11.92
C PRO A 417 14.41 38.27 -13.34
N ASP A 418 14.13 37.26 -14.17
CA ASP A 418 13.69 37.43 -15.56
C ASP A 418 12.15 37.29 -15.76
N ASP A 419 11.35 37.16 -14.69
CA ASP A 419 9.88 37.00 -14.79
C ASP A 419 9.09 38.23 -14.29
N GLU A 420 9.51 39.45 -14.67
CA GLU A 420 8.75 40.71 -14.46
C GLU A 420 7.48 40.81 -15.35
N GLY A 421 6.76 39.69 -15.53
CA GLY A 421 5.60 39.61 -16.42
C GLY A 421 4.50 38.64 -16.02
N ARG A 422 4.58 37.95 -14.86
CA ARG A 422 3.53 37.01 -14.44
C ARG A 422 2.30 37.76 -13.90
N CYS A 423 1.40 38.10 -14.83
CA CYS A 423 -0.03 38.29 -14.57
C CYS A 423 -0.48 37.23 -13.56
N MET A 424 -1.16 37.60 -12.45
CA MET A 424 -1.71 36.63 -11.49
C MET A 424 -2.38 35.52 -12.29
N GLU A 425 -1.80 34.31 -12.26
CA GLU A 425 -2.23 33.23 -13.14
C GLU A 425 -3.70 32.95 -12.78
N VAL A 426 -4.59 33.29 -13.71
CA VAL A 426 -6.03 33.23 -13.49
C VAL A 426 -6.37 31.76 -13.24
N SER A 427 -7.06 31.47 -12.13
CA SER A 427 -7.49 30.11 -11.78
C SER A 427 -8.05 29.38 -12.99
N VAL A 428 -7.74 28.09 -13.15
CA VAL A 428 -8.37 27.28 -14.21
C VAL A 428 -9.90 27.16 -14.02
N HIS A 429 -10.41 27.47 -12.84
CA HIS A 429 -11.83 27.41 -12.48
C HIS A 429 -12.50 28.80 -12.51
N MET A 430 -12.63 29.37 -13.71
CA MET A 430 -13.34 30.64 -13.93
C MET A 430 -14.82 30.46 -14.30
N PRO A 431 -15.67 31.48 -14.05
CA PRO A 431 -17.06 31.58 -14.52
C PRO A 431 -17.17 31.80 -16.05
N GLU A 432 -16.40 31.11 -16.86
CA GLU A 432 -16.55 31.21 -18.31
C GLU A 432 -17.94 30.70 -18.78
N GLN A 433 -18.33 31.11 -19.99
CA GLN A 433 -19.63 30.78 -20.58
C GLN A 433 -19.81 29.26 -20.66
N GLY A 434 -20.85 28.75 -20.00
CA GLY A 434 -21.13 27.32 -19.89
C GLY A 434 -21.66 26.94 -18.50
N GLY A 435 -21.74 25.63 -18.27
CA GLY A 435 -22.36 25.05 -17.08
C GLY A 435 -23.89 24.90 -17.20
N MET A 436 -24.48 24.29 -16.18
CA MET A 436 -25.90 23.97 -16.09
C MET A 436 -26.50 24.70 -14.91
N THR A 437 -27.72 25.23 -15.05
CA THR A 437 -28.54 25.56 -13.88
C THR A 437 -28.83 24.27 -13.10
N VAL A 438 -29.29 24.38 -11.85
CA VAL A 438 -29.66 23.18 -11.09
C VAL A 438 -30.78 22.39 -11.78
N HIS A 439 -31.74 23.07 -12.41
CA HIS A 439 -32.79 22.41 -13.18
C HIS A 439 -32.22 21.65 -14.39
N ASP A 440 -31.32 22.27 -15.15
CA ASP A 440 -30.66 21.62 -16.29
C ASP A 440 -29.78 20.45 -15.84
N LEU A 441 -29.14 20.55 -14.67
CA LEU A 441 -28.36 19.48 -14.07
C LEU A 441 -29.24 18.26 -13.75
N VAL A 442 -30.42 18.49 -13.15
CA VAL A 442 -31.39 17.42 -12.87
C VAL A 442 -31.83 16.75 -14.16
N GLU A 443 -32.21 17.52 -15.17
CA GLU A 443 -32.62 16.97 -16.47
C GLU A 443 -31.46 16.26 -17.19
N HIS A 444 -30.23 16.75 -17.02
CA HIS A 444 -29.03 16.07 -17.51
C HIS A 444 -28.84 14.71 -16.84
N VAL A 445 -28.91 14.64 -15.51
CA VAL A 445 -28.76 13.39 -14.74
C VAL A 445 -29.89 12.41 -15.06
N LYS A 446 -31.14 12.86 -15.15
CA LYS A 446 -32.28 12.02 -15.57
C LYS A 446 -32.09 11.45 -16.97
N ARG A 447 -31.69 12.31 -17.93
CA ARG A 447 -31.47 11.89 -19.33
C ARG A 447 -30.31 10.92 -19.48
N LYS A 448 -29.20 11.16 -18.78
CA LYS A 448 -27.99 10.31 -18.86
C LYS A 448 -28.13 9.02 -18.04
N LYS A 449 -28.89 9.06 -16.94
CA LYS A 449 -28.92 8.02 -15.89
C LYS A 449 -27.52 7.75 -15.31
N LYS A 450 -27.42 6.89 -14.30
CA LYS A 450 -26.14 6.49 -13.68
C LYS A 450 -25.12 6.02 -14.72
N LYS A 451 -25.55 5.14 -15.64
CA LYS A 451 -24.71 4.61 -16.74
C LYS A 451 -24.14 5.69 -17.67
N GLY A 452 -24.93 6.70 -18.04
CA GLY A 452 -24.44 7.77 -18.92
C GLY A 452 -23.48 8.74 -18.22
N ILE A 453 -23.67 8.98 -16.91
CA ILE A 453 -22.71 9.76 -16.11
C ILE A 453 -21.40 8.97 -15.93
N TYR A 454 -21.48 7.66 -15.75
CA TYR A 454 -20.29 6.80 -15.72
C TYR A 454 -19.52 6.83 -17.05
N GLN A 455 -20.23 6.81 -18.18
CA GLN A 455 -19.60 6.94 -19.50
C GLN A 455 -18.88 8.28 -19.66
N GLU A 456 -19.47 9.38 -19.15
CA GLU A 456 -18.81 10.68 -19.16
C GLU A 456 -17.50 10.67 -18.36
N TYR A 457 -17.47 10.04 -17.19
CA TYR A 457 -16.23 9.87 -16.43
C TYR A 457 -15.21 9.02 -17.18
N GLU A 458 -15.66 7.97 -17.87
CA GLU A 458 -14.79 7.11 -18.67
C GLU A 458 -14.14 7.86 -19.83
N GLU A 459 -14.83 8.85 -20.42
CA GLU A 459 -14.24 9.77 -21.40
C GLU A 459 -13.10 10.58 -20.78
N ILE A 460 -13.30 11.15 -19.58
CA ILE A 460 -12.26 11.90 -18.85
C ILE A 460 -11.06 11.01 -18.51
N ARG A 461 -11.29 9.76 -18.11
CA ARG A 461 -10.22 8.81 -17.75
C ARG A 461 -9.30 8.45 -18.92
N LYS A 462 -9.83 8.48 -20.15
CA LYS A 462 -9.07 8.20 -21.38
C LYS A 462 -8.17 9.35 -21.81
N GLU A 463 -8.38 10.55 -21.27
CA GLU A 463 -7.53 11.70 -21.53
C GLU A 463 -6.13 11.48 -20.91
N PRO A 464 -5.04 11.68 -21.67
CA PRO A 464 -3.70 11.59 -21.10
C PRO A 464 -3.48 12.71 -20.07
N PRO A 465 -2.65 12.48 -19.03
CA PRO A 465 -2.26 13.53 -18.11
C PRO A 465 -1.66 14.73 -18.86
N ALA A 466 -1.94 15.95 -18.38
CA ALA A 466 -1.53 17.19 -19.03
C ALA A 466 -0.03 17.54 -18.86
N GLY A 467 0.74 16.69 -18.19
CA GLY A 467 2.13 16.96 -17.83
C GLY A 467 2.95 15.69 -17.58
N THR A 468 4.12 15.89 -16.98
CA THR A 468 5.15 14.86 -16.77
C THR A 468 5.19 14.43 -15.30
N PHE A 469 5.91 13.35 -15.01
CA PHE A 469 6.03 12.76 -13.67
C PHE A 469 7.49 12.45 -13.31
N ASP A 470 8.44 13.16 -13.90
CA ASP A 470 9.86 12.80 -13.90
C ASP A 470 10.43 12.87 -12.47
N TYR A 471 10.05 13.89 -11.69
CA TYR A 471 10.47 14.00 -10.29
C TYR A 471 9.85 12.91 -9.42
N SER A 472 8.57 12.60 -9.65
CA SER A 472 7.88 11.54 -8.93
C SER A 472 8.43 10.14 -9.26
N LYS A 473 8.94 9.95 -10.48
CA LYS A 473 9.53 8.68 -10.96
C LYS A 473 11.00 8.53 -10.61
N LYS A 474 11.71 9.62 -10.29
CA LYS A 474 13.13 9.57 -9.88
C LYS A 474 13.31 8.52 -8.80
N LEU A 475 14.27 7.60 -8.97
CA LEU A 475 14.44 6.42 -8.12
C LEU A 475 14.55 6.79 -6.63
N SER A 476 15.28 7.86 -6.33
CA SER A 476 15.43 8.39 -4.97
C SER A 476 14.12 8.89 -4.35
N ASN A 477 13.21 9.45 -5.16
CA ASN A 477 11.91 9.97 -4.70
C ASN A 477 10.82 8.90 -4.57
N GLN A 478 10.98 7.74 -5.22
CA GLN A 478 9.95 6.69 -5.22
C GLN A 478 9.59 6.20 -3.81
N ILE A 479 10.56 6.19 -2.89
CA ILE A 479 10.34 5.79 -1.50
C ILE A 479 9.39 6.72 -0.74
N LYS A 480 9.22 7.97 -1.20
CA LYS A 480 8.33 8.99 -0.64
C LYS A 480 6.90 8.89 -1.20
N ASN A 481 6.66 8.04 -2.20
CA ASN A 481 5.34 7.76 -2.74
C ASN A 481 4.67 6.61 -1.99
N ARG A 482 3.44 6.81 -1.51
CA ARG A 482 2.65 5.75 -0.87
C ARG A 482 2.24 4.67 -1.87
N TYR A 483 1.98 5.08 -3.11
CA TYR A 483 1.56 4.22 -4.20
C TYR A 483 2.42 4.51 -5.43
N SER A 484 3.04 3.48 -6.00
CA SER A 484 3.93 3.61 -7.18
C SER A 484 3.21 4.06 -8.44
N ASP A 485 1.88 3.88 -8.49
CA ASP A 485 1.01 4.23 -9.60
C ASP A 485 0.26 5.56 -9.40
N VAL A 486 0.43 6.23 -8.26
CA VAL A 486 -0.16 7.56 -8.00
C VAL A 486 0.93 8.61 -7.76
N LEU A 487 1.29 9.29 -8.84
CA LEU A 487 2.38 10.25 -8.90
C LEU A 487 1.84 11.69 -9.03
N CYS A 488 2.60 12.67 -8.53
CA CYS A 488 2.26 14.09 -8.74
C CYS A 488 2.91 14.62 -10.02
N LEU A 489 2.21 15.52 -10.71
CA LEU A 489 2.71 16.20 -11.91
C LEU A 489 3.86 17.14 -11.57
N ASP A 490 4.87 17.21 -12.44
CA ASP A 490 6.04 18.07 -12.21
C ASP A 490 5.70 19.56 -12.22
N GLN A 491 4.70 19.95 -13.03
CA GLN A 491 4.29 21.34 -13.27
C GLN A 491 3.58 21.95 -12.06
N SER A 492 2.89 21.14 -11.27
CA SER A 492 2.07 21.57 -10.13
C SER A 492 2.58 21.04 -8.79
N ARG A 493 3.68 20.27 -8.77
CA ARG A 493 4.21 19.70 -7.52
C ARG A 493 4.55 20.81 -6.54
N VAL A 494 4.25 20.59 -5.26
CA VAL A 494 4.79 21.43 -4.20
C VAL A 494 6.28 21.12 -4.08
N ARG A 495 7.11 22.15 -4.16
CA ARG A 495 8.57 22.04 -4.02
C ARG A 495 8.93 22.51 -2.62
N LEU A 496 9.61 21.66 -1.87
CA LEU A 496 10.14 22.04 -0.56
C LEU A 496 11.47 22.77 -0.72
N CYS A 497 11.78 23.69 0.19
CA CYS A 497 13.11 24.29 0.22
C CYS A 497 14.16 23.18 0.42
N GLN A 498 15.21 23.18 -0.42
CA GLN A 498 16.31 22.24 -0.29
C GLN A 498 17.00 22.43 1.05
N LEU A 499 17.27 21.32 1.74
CA LEU A 499 18.06 21.35 2.96
C LEU A 499 19.53 21.53 2.59
N CYS A 500 20.28 22.27 3.41
CA CYS A 500 21.68 22.64 3.14
C CYS A 500 22.68 21.46 3.22
N ASP A 501 22.21 20.25 3.56
CA ASP A 501 23.04 19.05 3.53
C ASP A 501 23.05 18.50 2.10
N ASP A 502 24.17 18.72 1.40
CA ASP A 502 24.40 18.42 -0.04
C ASP A 502 24.23 16.93 -0.45
N GLU A 503 23.78 16.05 0.46
CA GLU A 503 23.65 14.60 0.21
C GLU A 503 22.20 14.10 0.01
N ASP A 504 21.15 14.81 0.46
CA ASP A 504 19.76 14.36 0.24
C ASP A 504 19.13 14.99 -1.02
N GLU A 505 19.36 14.33 -2.16
CA GLU A 505 18.75 14.67 -3.45
C GLU A 505 17.21 14.56 -3.50
N THR A 506 16.56 14.11 -2.43
CA THR A 506 15.10 13.99 -2.31
C THR A 506 14.46 15.12 -1.49
N SER A 507 15.26 16.03 -0.95
CA SER A 507 14.83 17.05 0.00
C SER A 507 13.78 18.02 -0.55
N ASP A 508 13.77 18.27 -1.86
CA ASP A 508 12.79 19.16 -2.51
C ASP A 508 11.46 18.47 -2.85
N TYR A 509 11.37 17.15 -2.70
CA TYR A 509 10.25 16.34 -3.18
C TYR A 509 9.28 15.92 -2.08
N ILE A 510 8.01 16.19 -2.34
CA ILE A 510 6.86 15.62 -1.65
C ILE A 510 5.76 15.32 -2.67
N ASN A 511 5.03 14.21 -2.51
CA ASN A 511 3.89 13.90 -3.37
C ASN A 511 2.68 14.77 -3.00
N ALA A 512 2.72 16.02 -3.44
CA ALA A 512 1.68 17.01 -3.23
C ALA A 512 1.59 17.90 -4.48
N SER A 513 0.39 18.36 -4.81
CA SER A 513 0.15 19.26 -5.95
C SER A 513 -0.65 20.48 -5.51
N PHE A 514 -0.22 21.66 -5.94
CA PHE A 514 -1.08 22.84 -5.89
C PHE A 514 -2.30 22.63 -6.79
N MET A 515 -3.45 23.11 -6.33
CA MET A 515 -4.69 23.05 -7.07
C MET A 515 -5.48 24.35 -6.89
N ASP A 516 -6.10 24.79 -7.97
CA ASP A 516 -6.94 25.96 -7.97
C ASP A 516 -8.31 25.65 -7.36
N GLY A 517 -8.88 26.68 -6.75
CA GLY A 517 -10.29 26.76 -6.39
C GLY A 517 -11.04 27.67 -7.34
N TYR A 518 -12.34 27.78 -7.13
CA TYR A 518 -13.18 28.67 -7.92
C TYR A 518 -12.66 30.12 -7.83
N LYS A 519 -12.28 30.71 -8.97
CA LYS A 519 -11.64 32.04 -9.09
C LYS A 519 -10.39 32.27 -8.23
N ARG A 520 -9.76 31.22 -7.71
CA ARG A 520 -8.62 31.32 -6.78
C ARG A 520 -7.49 30.37 -7.16
N GLY A 521 -6.35 30.92 -7.57
CA GLY A 521 -5.14 30.13 -7.81
C GLY A 521 -4.61 29.53 -6.50
N ASN A 522 -4.07 28.32 -6.56
CA ASN A 522 -3.46 27.63 -5.40
C ASN A 522 -4.37 27.61 -4.14
N ALA A 523 -5.67 27.42 -4.32
CA ALA A 523 -6.61 27.36 -3.19
C ALA A 523 -6.39 26.15 -2.30
N TYR A 524 -5.85 25.06 -2.86
CA TYR A 524 -5.59 23.81 -2.16
C TYR A 524 -4.18 23.27 -2.45
N ILE A 525 -3.72 22.43 -1.54
CA ILE A 525 -2.66 21.46 -1.78
C ILE A 525 -3.27 20.07 -1.62
N ALA A 526 -3.35 19.30 -2.71
CA ALA A 526 -3.75 17.90 -2.65
C ALA A 526 -2.53 17.01 -2.47
N THR A 527 -2.54 16.18 -1.43
CA THR A 527 -1.41 15.29 -1.12
C THR A 527 -1.89 13.90 -0.70
N GLN A 528 -0.98 12.92 -0.74
CA GLN A 528 -1.21 11.59 -0.20
C GLN A 528 -1.27 11.61 1.33
N GLY A 529 -1.81 10.56 1.94
CA GLY A 529 -1.70 10.36 3.38
C GLY A 529 -0.23 10.20 3.77
N PRO A 530 0.33 11.04 4.68
CA PRO A 530 1.75 11.01 5.01
C PRO A 530 2.24 9.62 5.42
N LEU A 531 3.45 9.25 5.00
CA LEU A 531 4.17 8.05 5.44
C LEU A 531 5.04 8.43 6.64
N PRO A 532 5.38 7.50 7.56
CA PRO A 532 6.27 7.79 8.68
C PRO A 532 7.54 8.54 8.27
N LYS A 533 8.19 8.11 7.18
CA LYS A 533 9.40 8.76 6.65
C LYS A 533 9.18 10.13 6.01
N THR A 534 7.93 10.51 5.72
CA THR A 534 7.58 11.81 5.11
C THR A 534 6.85 12.73 6.08
N PHE A 535 6.80 12.43 7.38
CA PHE A 535 6.16 13.30 8.37
C PHE A 535 6.87 14.66 8.46
N GLY A 536 8.21 14.66 8.50
CA GLY A 536 9.01 15.88 8.46
C GLY A 536 8.77 16.71 7.19
N ASP A 537 8.77 16.06 6.02
CA ASP A 537 8.47 16.71 4.73
C ASP A 537 7.04 17.32 4.72
N PHE A 538 6.05 16.62 5.29
CA PHE A 538 4.67 17.10 5.37
C PHE A 538 4.55 18.33 6.26
N TRP A 539 5.14 18.32 7.45
CA TRP A 539 5.11 19.48 8.34
C TRP A 539 5.95 20.65 7.83
N ARG A 540 7.04 20.37 7.10
CA ARG A 540 7.79 21.39 6.35
C ARG A 540 6.93 22.04 5.28
N MET A 541 6.18 21.25 4.50
CA MET A 541 5.20 21.77 3.53
C MET A 541 4.16 22.67 4.20
N VAL A 542 3.56 22.23 5.31
CA VAL A 542 2.55 23.00 6.07
C VAL A 542 3.14 24.33 6.54
N TRP A 543 4.39 24.31 7.01
CA TRP A 543 5.10 25.50 7.47
C TRP A 543 5.43 26.47 6.32
N GLU A 544 6.12 26.00 5.28
CA GLU A 544 6.57 26.82 4.14
C GLU A 544 5.39 27.45 3.40
N GLN A 545 4.28 26.71 3.27
CA GLN A 545 3.09 27.17 2.56
C GLN A 545 2.09 27.92 3.47
N VAL A 546 2.47 28.20 4.73
CA VAL A 546 1.69 28.95 5.73
C VAL A 546 0.28 28.37 5.89
N VAL A 547 0.17 27.04 5.83
CA VAL A 547 -1.12 26.34 5.87
C VAL A 547 -1.76 26.52 7.24
N LEU A 548 -3.02 26.98 7.23
CA LEU A 548 -3.82 27.16 8.45
C LEU A 548 -4.81 26.01 8.69
N ILE A 549 -5.16 25.27 7.63
CA ILE A 549 -6.21 24.26 7.66
C ILE A 549 -5.75 23.01 6.91
N ILE A 550 -5.87 21.86 7.57
CA ILE A 550 -5.67 20.54 7.00
C ILE A 550 -7.01 19.80 7.01
N VAL A 551 -7.37 19.20 5.88
CA VAL A 551 -8.57 18.39 5.69
C VAL A 551 -8.15 16.95 5.37
N MET A 552 -8.40 16.05 6.30
CA MET A 552 -8.16 14.62 6.21
C MET A 552 -9.49 13.89 5.96
N THR A 553 -9.59 13.17 4.84
CA THR A 553 -10.84 12.49 4.42
C THR A 553 -10.75 10.97 4.50
N THR A 554 -9.84 10.45 5.34
CA THR A 554 -9.63 9.01 5.54
C THR A 554 -9.21 8.74 6.97
N ARG A 555 -9.54 7.57 7.52
CA ARG A 555 -8.89 7.10 8.76
C ARG A 555 -7.45 6.67 8.45
N VAL A 556 -6.59 6.62 9.47
CA VAL A 556 -5.23 6.04 9.35
C VAL A 556 -5.29 4.62 8.80
N VAL A 557 -6.27 3.85 9.28
CA VAL A 557 -6.54 2.49 8.85
C VAL A 557 -8.00 2.36 8.45
N GLU A 558 -8.25 1.82 7.26
CA GLU A 558 -9.59 1.49 6.78
C GLU A 558 -9.62 0.07 6.27
N ARG A 559 -10.56 -0.74 6.78
CA ARG A 559 -10.63 -2.18 6.50
C ARG A 559 -9.27 -2.86 6.73
N GLY A 560 -8.58 -2.42 7.78
CA GLY A 560 -7.24 -2.84 8.16
C GLY A 560 -6.12 -2.61 7.12
N ARG A 561 -6.35 -1.77 6.09
CA ARG A 561 -5.30 -1.24 5.22
C ARG A 561 -4.87 0.13 5.72
N VAL A 562 -3.56 0.33 5.83
CA VAL A 562 -3.00 1.65 6.16
C VAL A 562 -3.25 2.60 5.00
N LYS A 563 -4.07 3.62 5.24
CA LYS A 563 -4.39 4.68 4.27
C LYS A 563 -3.55 5.92 4.51
N CYS A 564 -3.18 6.19 5.75
CA CYS A 564 -2.40 7.35 6.20
C CYS A 564 -1.58 6.93 7.43
N GLY A 565 -0.44 7.56 7.71
CA GLY A 565 0.27 7.41 8.99
C GLY A 565 -0.30 8.36 10.05
N GLN A 566 -0.07 8.07 11.33
CA GLN A 566 -0.41 8.96 12.43
C GLN A 566 0.65 10.05 12.53
N TYR A 567 0.46 11.17 11.84
CA TYR A 567 1.45 12.25 11.72
C TYR A 567 1.20 13.44 12.67
N TRP A 568 0.24 13.31 13.59
CA TRP A 568 -0.13 14.33 14.55
C TRP A 568 -0.52 13.67 15.89
N PRO A 569 -0.38 14.37 17.02
CA PRO A 569 -0.80 13.83 18.32
C PRO A 569 -2.32 13.67 18.43
N LEU A 570 -2.76 12.47 18.78
CA LEU A 570 -4.17 12.11 18.91
C LEU A 570 -4.84 12.70 20.15
N GLU A 571 -4.08 12.82 21.23
CA GLU A 571 -4.56 13.23 22.55
C GLU A 571 -4.32 14.73 22.79
N GLU A 572 -5.26 15.37 23.49
CA GLU A 572 -5.12 16.76 23.91
C GLU A 572 -3.96 16.90 24.93
N GLY A 573 -3.16 17.94 24.79
CA GLY A 573 -1.97 18.19 25.60
C GLY A 573 -0.69 17.50 25.10
N ARG A 574 -0.81 16.45 24.26
CA ARG A 574 0.36 15.71 23.77
C ARG A 574 1.09 16.44 22.66
N THR A 575 2.41 16.25 22.64
CA THR A 575 3.34 16.84 21.67
C THR A 575 4.15 15.73 21.00
N GLU A 576 4.27 15.78 19.68
CA GLU A 576 5.10 14.86 18.89
C GLU A 576 6.13 15.65 18.09
N GLN A 577 7.33 15.08 17.92
CA GLN A 577 8.41 15.68 17.14
C GLN A 577 8.51 15.04 15.75
N HIS A 578 8.57 15.87 14.71
CA HIS A 578 8.76 15.44 13.33
C HIS A 578 9.81 16.32 12.65
N GLY A 579 11.05 15.82 12.60
CA GLY A 579 12.20 16.63 12.20
C GLY A 579 12.44 17.78 13.19
N TYR A 580 12.51 19.01 12.68
CA TYR A 580 12.66 20.22 13.49
C TYR A 580 11.32 20.88 13.86
N PHE A 581 10.20 20.19 13.66
CA PHE A 581 8.87 20.64 14.09
C PHE A 581 8.39 19.87 15.32
N LEU A 582 7.90 20.62 16.31
CA LEU A 582 7.11 20.08 17.41
C LEU A 582 5.64 20.39 17.13
N VAL A 583 4.81 19.36 17.13
CA VAL A 583 3.37 19.46 16.88
C VAL A 583 2.66 19.13 18.17
N ARG A 584 1.94 20.09 18.73
CA ARG A 584 1.16 19.90 19.97
C ARG A 584 -0.32 19.96 19.67
N ASN A 585 -1.09 18.98 20.13
CA ASN A 585 -2.54 19.04 20.06
C ASN A 585 -3.07 19.77 21.29
N THR A 586 -3.56 20.99 21.08
CA THR A 586 -3.96 21.89 22.17
C THR A 586 -5.40 21.72 22.58
N HIS A 587 -6.27 21.29 21.66
CA HIS A 587 -7.69 21.13 21.91
C HIS A 587 -8.37 20.26 20.85
N ILE A 588 -9.31 19.40 21.25
CA ILE A 588 -10.08 18.56 20.32
C ILE A 588 -11.59 18.83 20.45
N GLN A 589 -12.24 19.06 19.32
CA GLN A 589 -13.68 19.13 19.18
C GLN A 589 -14.19 17.92 18.38
N VAL A 590 -15.15 17.19 18.94
CA VAL A 590 -15.75 16.01 18.30
C VAL A 590 -17.15 16.37 17.82
N PHE A 591 -17.37 16.23 16.51
CA PHE A 591 -18.68 16.36 15.88
C PHE A 591 -19.17 14.98 15.44
N GLN A 592 -20.43 14.91 15.00
CA GLN A 592 -21.03 13.65 14.54
C GLN A 592 -20.25 13.03 13.38
N ASP A 593 -19.88 13.83 12.38
CA ASP A 593 -19.30 13.34 11.12
C ASP A 593 -17.80 13.63 10.95
N PHE A 594 -17.21 14.39 11.87
CA PHE A 594 -15.80 14.76 11.82
C PHE A 594 -15.24 15.10 13.21
N LYS A 595 -13.91 15.13 13.30
CA LYS A 595 -13.16 15.67 14.45
C LYS A 595 -12.35 16.87 14.01
N LEU A 596 -12.17 17.82 14.91
CA LEU A 596 -11.35 19.00 14.72
C LEU A 596 -10.31 19.07 15.84
N SER A 597 -9.04 18.96 15.49
CA SER A 597 -7.92 19.19 16.40
C SER A 597 -7.31 20.57 16.16
N HIS A 598 -7.08 21.32 17.22
CA HIS A 598 -6.35 22.58 17.21
C HIS A 598 -4.87 22.28 17.50
N LEU A 599 -4.03 22.42 16.50
CA LEU A 599 -2.62 22.08 16.58
C LEU A 599 -1.76 23.33 16.68
N GLU A 600 -0.77 23.28 17.55
CA GLU A 600 0.29 24.27 17.66
C GLU A 600 1.56 23.67 17.04
N LEU A 601 2.05 24.31 15.97
CA LEU A 601 3.22 23.92 15.23
C LEU A 601 4.38 24.85 15.59
N TYR A 602 5.37 24.33 16.31
CA TYR A 602 6.58 25.06 16.70
C TYR A 602 7.76 24.64 15.83
N ASN A 603 8.43 25.62 15.24
CA ASN A 603 9.66 25.39 14.48
C ASN A 603 10.87 25.62 15.40
N THR A 604 11.58 24.54 15.72
CA THR A 604 12.75 24.57 16.63
C THR A 604 13.95 25.35 16.06
N GLN A 605 14.02 25.54 14.73
CA GLN A 605 15.11 26.29 14.10
C GLN A 605 14.87 27.80 14.13
N SER A 606 13.63 28.25 13.94
CA SER A 606 13.30 29.69 13.95
C SER A 606 12.78 30.19 15.30
N GLY A 607 12.34 29.29 16.18
CA GLY A 607 11.67 29.63 17.44
C GLY A 607 10.24 30.16 17.24
N GLU A 608 9.70 30.14 16.02
CA GLU A 608 8.35 30.60 15.72
C GLU A 608 7.29 29.53 15.99
N THR A 609 6.06 29.97 16.29
CA THR A 609 4.91 29.09 16.54
C THR A 609 3.74 29.52 15.66
N ARG A 610 3.02 28.55 15.08
CA ARG A 610 1.82 28.78 14.27
C ARG A 610 0.68 27.86 14.69
N GLN A 611 -0.55 28.33 14.55
CA GLN A 611 -1.75 27.55 14.81
C GLN A 611 -2.28 26.93 13.53
N VAL A 612 -2.64 25.65 13.58
CA VAL A 612 -3.16 24.87 12.45
C VAL A 612 -4.42 24.12 12.90
N CYS A 613 -5.52 24.26 12.16
CA CYS A 613 -6.73 23.48 12.38
C CYS A 613 -6.68 22.19 11.55
N HIS A 614 -6.75 21.04 12.20
CA HIS A 614 -6.77 19.73 11.55
C HIS A 614 -8.17 19.13 11.62
N TYR A 615 -8.79 18.92 10.45
CA TYR A 615 -10.09 18.30 10.30
C TYR A 615 -9.94 16.84 9.87
N LEU A 616 -10.57 15.92 10.58
CA LEU A 616 -10.68 14.51 10.21
C LEU A 616 -12.14 14.15 9.96
N TYR A 617 -12.52 13.97 8.68
CA TYR A 617 -13.84 13.47 8.30
C TYR A 617 -13.92 11.95 8.51
N VAL A 618 -14.90 11.51 9.31
CA VAL A 618 -15.03 10.08 9.73
C VAL A 618 -16.22 9.36 9.09
N SER A 619 -17.16 10.09 8.50
CA SER A 619 -18.39 9.53 7.93
C SER A 619 -18.27 9.08 6.47
N TRP A 620 -17.07 9.12 5.87
CA TRP A 620 -16.88 8.47 4.57
C TRP A 620 -16.97 6.96 4.77
N PRO A 621 -17.90 6.26 4.07
CA PRO A 621 -18.09 4.84 4.27
C PRO A 621 -16.87 4.05 3.80
N ASP A 622 -16.63 2.92 4.46
CA ASP A 622 -15.58 2.04 4.00
C ASP A 622 -15.85 1.59 2.55
N PHE A 623 -17.11 1.33 2.14
CA PHE A 623 -17.46 0.98 0.75
C PHE A 623 -18.08 2.15 -0.03
N GLY A 624 -17.68 2.31 -1.29
CA GLY A 624 -18.25 3.27 -2.23
C GLY A 624 -18.19 4.73 -1.78
N VAL A 625 -19.33 5.38 -1.90
CA VAL A 625 -19.57 6.80 -1.57
C VAL A 625 -20.70 6.90 -0.53
N PRO A 626 -20.78 8.01 0.23
CA PRO A 626 -21.92 8.26 1.10
C PRO A 626 -23.24 8.17 0.34
N LYS A 627 -24.28 7.58 0.95
CA LYS A 627 -25.63 7.50 0.36
C LYS A 627 -26.31 8.87 0.24
N SER A 628 -25.96 9.78 1.14
CA SER A 628 -26.39 11.18 1.16
C SER A 628 -25.15 12.05 1.32
N ALA A 629 -25.17 13.21 0.68
CA ALA A 629 -24.12 14.21 0.77
C ALA A 629 -24.22 15.09 2.02
N SER A 630 -25.29 15.00 2.82
CA SER A 630 -25.54 15.91 3.95
C SER A 630 -24.33 16.11 4.85
N ALA A 631 -23.76 15.02 5.37
CA ALA A 631 -22.58 15.05 6.24
C ALA A 631 -21.36 15.70 5.57
N MET A 632 -21.14 15.47 4.27
CA MET A 632 -20.05 16.08 3.52
C MET A 632 -20.27 17.57 3.28
N LEU A 633 -21.52 17.97 3.02
CA LEU A 633 -21.89 19.37 2.84
C LEU A 633 -21.75 20.17 4.14
N ASP A 634 -22.15 19.59 5.27
CA ASP A 634 -22.02 20.21 6.60
C ASP A 634 -20.54 20.33 6.99
N PHE A 635 -19.75 19.28 6.70
CA PHE A 635 -18.31 19.30 6.87
C PHE A 635 -17.62 20.38 6.02
N ARG A 636 -17.98 20.49 4.73
CA ARG A 636 -17.47 21.54 3.84
C ARG A 636 -17.78 22.92 4.40
N GLU A 637 -19.04 23.16 4.79
CA GLU A 637 -19.47 24.46 5.33
C GLU A 637 -18.64 24.86 6.56
N HIS A 638 -18.39 23.92 7.47
CA HIS A 638 -17.56 24.17 8.65
C HIS A 638 -16.10 24.49 8.29
N VAL A 639 -15.53 23.80 7.29
CA VAL A 639 -14.18 24.10 6.78
C VAL A 639 -14.12 25.50 6.15
N LEU A 640 -15.14 25.90 5.39
CA LEU A 640 -15.21 27.22 4.75
C LEU A 640 -15.31 28.35 5.76
N GLN A 641 -16.21 28.25 6.74
CA GLN A 641 -16.34 29.24 7.81
C GLN A 641 -15.03 29.40 8.58
N ARG A 642 -14.34 28.29 8.87
CA ARG A 642 -13.02 28.35 9.52
C ARG A 642 -11.97 28.99 8.64
N ARG A 643 -11.97 28.71 7.34
CA ARG A 643 -11.05 29.34 6.37
C ARG A 643 -11.25 30.85 6.35
N GLU A 644 -12.49 31.31 6.23
CA GLU A 644 -12.80 32.73 6.22
C GLU A 644 -12.36 33.44 7.50
N ALA A 645 -12.68 32.86 8.66
CA ALA A 645 -12.24 33.40 9.95
C ALA A 645 -10.70 33.44 10.08
N ALA A 646 -10.01 32.39 9.65
CA ALA A 646 -8.55 32.31 9.71
C ALA A 646 -7.88 33.35 8.79
N VAL A 647 -8.44 33.56 7.58
CA VAL A 647 -7.94 34.56 6.63
C VAL A 647 -8.22 35.98 7.12
N GLN A 648 -9.40 36.23 7.70
CA GLN A 648 -9.70 37.51 8.35
C GLN A 648 -8.72 37.79 9.49
N SER A 649 -8.37 36.79 10.29
CA SER A 649 -7.42 36.92 11.39
C SER A 649 -5.99 37.20 10.93
N LEU A 650 -5.58 36.74 9.73
CA LEU A 650 -4.29 37.12 9.16
C LEU A 650 -4.23 38.61 8.81
N GLY A 651 -5.35 39.19 8.37
CA GLY A 651 -5.45 40.62 8.06
C GLY A 651 -4.34 41.11 7.12
N SER A 652 -3.72 42.24 7.45
CA SER A 652 -2.65 42.84 6.64
C SER A 652 -1.30 42.09 6.70
N SER A 653 -1.16 41.07 7.55
CA SER A 653 0.07 40.26 7.61
C SER A 653 0.18 39.26 6.46
N TRP A 654 -0.93 38.96 5.79
CA TRP A 654 -0.95 38.09 4.62
C TRP A 654 -0.55 38.85 3.35
N THR A 655 0.54 38.41 2.72
CA THR A 655 1.06 39.00 1.48
C THR A 655 0.83 38.11 0.25
N GLY A 656 0.23 36.93 0.41
CA GLY A 656 -0.07 36.01 -0.69
C GLY A 656 -1.39 36.28 -1.41
N PRO A 657 -1.87 35.34 -2.24
CA PRO A 657 -3.08 35.52 -3.04
C PRO A 657 -4.34 35.88 -2.23
N PRO A 658 -5.30 36.62 -2.81
CA PRO A 658 -6.57 36.91 -2.15
C PRO A 658 -7.30 35.60 -1.79
N GLY A 659 -7.88 35.55 -0.58
CA GLY A 659 -8.50 34.34 -0.03
C GLY A 659 -7.58 33.47 0.83
N GLY A 660 -6.34 33.90 1.08
CA GLY A 660 -5.46 33.32 2.10
C GLY A 660 -4.53 32.19 1.61
N PRO A 661 -3.85 31.51 2.54
CA PRO A 661 -3.01 30.34 2.25
C PRO A 661 -3.80 29.14 1.70
N PRO A 662 -3.15 28.18 1.02
CA PRO A 662 -3.79 26.96 0.56
C PRO A 662 -4.34 26.11 1.72
N VAL A 663 -5.47 25.45 1.49
CA VAL A 663 -5.95 24.38 2.38
C VAL A 663 -5.31 23.07 1.95
N VAL A 664 -4.62 22.38 2.88
CA VAL A 664 -4.12 21.03 2.59
C VAL A 664 -5.29 20.06 2.64
N VAL A 665 -5.51 19.29 1.58
CA VAL A 665 -6.56 18.27 1.52
C VAL A 665 -5.92 16.94 1.17
N HIS A 666 -6.12 15.92 2.00
CA HIS A 666 -5.58 14.60 1.73
C HIS A 666 -6.57 13.47 2.04
N CYS A 667 -6.33 12.35 1.39
CA CYS A 667 -6.98 11.07 1.68
C CYS A 667 -5.85 10.04 1.80
N SER A 668 -5.99 8.88 1.15
CA SER A 668 -4.89 7.92 1.07
C SER A 668 -3.89 8.28 -0.03
N ALA A 669 -4.34 8.38 -1.28
CA ALA A 669 -3.49 8.68 -2.43
C ALA A 669 -3.54 10.17 -2.87
N GLY A 670 -4.41 10.97 -2.24
CA GLY A 670 -4.58 12.38 -2.58
C GLY A 670 -5.29 12.64 -3.91
N ILE A 671 -6.15 11.72 -4.38
CA ILE A 671 -6.85 11.84 -5.67
C ILE A 671 -8.36 11.53 -5.59
N GLY A 672 -8.78 10.50 -4.85
CA GLY A 672 -10.18 10.06 -4.79
C GLY A 672 -11.06 11.00 -3.98
N ARG A 673 -11.13 10.77 -2.65
CA ARG A 673 -11.93 11.60 -1.72
C ARG A 673 -11.47 13.06 -1.67
N THR A 674 -10.16 13.28 -1.80
CA THR A 674 -9.57 14.62 -1.99
C THR A 674 -10.16 15.32 -3.20
N GLY A 675 -10.17 14.67 -4.37
CA GLY A 675 -10.75 15.22 -5.59
C GLY A 675 -12.25 15.45 -5.45
N THR A 676 -12.98 14.57 -4.77
CA THR A 676 -14.43 14.74 -4.51
C THR A 676 -14.68 15.98 -3.66
N PHE A 677 -13.99 16.13 -2.53
CA PHE A 677 -14.13 17.30 -1.66
C PHE A 677 -13.86 18.61 -2.42
N CYS A 678 -12.72 18.69 -3.13
CA CYS A 678 -12.39 19.89 -3.90
C CYS A 678 -13.39 20.15 -5.05
N THR A 679 -13.91 19.10 -5.68
CA THR A 679 -14.88 19.24 -6.79
C THR A 679 -16.18 19.82 -6.29
N LEU A 680 -16.67 19.33 -5.15
CA LEU A 680 -17.84 19.88 -4.48
C LEU A 680 -17.60 21.32 -4.07
N ASP A 681 -16.44 21.64 -3.49
CA ASP A 681 -16.15 23.01 -3.07
C ASP A 681 -16.17 24.01 -4.23
N ILE A 682 -15.54 23.64 -5.36
CA ILE A 682 -15.51 24.46 -6.56
C ILE A 682 -16.90 24.60 -7.19
N CYS A 683 -17.63 23.48 -7.33
CA CYS A 683 -18.95 23.46 -7.96
C CYS A 683 -19.98 24.27 -7.17
N LEU A 684 -19.97 24.13 -5.84
CA LEU A 684 -20.90 24.84 -4.97
C LEU A 684 -20.59 26.33 -4.88
N SER A 685 -19.30 26.70 -4.83
CA SER A 685 -18.89 28.11 -4.91
C SER A 685 -19.33 28.76 -6.22
N ARG A 686 -19.22 28.06 -7.36
CA ARG A 686 -19.73 28.54 -8.66
C ARG A 686 -21.25 28.68 -8.65
N LEU A 687 -21.95 27.71 -8.07
CA LEU A 687 -23.41 27.73 -7.96
C LEU A 687 -23.90 28.88 -7.09
N GLU A 688 -23.21 29.19 -6.00
CA GLU A 688 -23.50 30.33 -5.11
C GLU A 688 -23.25 31.67 -5.81
N ASP A 689 -22.19 31.79 -6.61
CA ASP A 689 -21.77 33.03 -7.27
C ASP A 689 -22.59 33.36 -8.53
N ILE A 690 -22.81 32.40 -9.44
CA ILE A 690 -23.47 32.65 -10.73
C ILE A 690 -24.64 31.71 -11.05
N GLY A 691 -25.08 30.89 -10.09
CA GLY A 691 -26.26 30.04 -10.27
C GLY A 691 -26.08 28.86 -11.24
N THR A 692 -24.84 28.53 -11.63
CA THR A 692 -24.53 27.41 -12.53
C THR A 692 -23.47 26.49 -11.96
N VAL A 693 -23.42 25.26 -12.47
CA VAL A 693 -22.42 24.24 -12.11
C VAL A 693 -21.93 23.49 -13.34
N ASP A 694 -20.67 23.07 -13.31
CA ASP A 694 -20.08 22.24 -14.36
C ASP A 694 -19.15 21.20 -13.73
N VAL A 695 -19.71 20.07 -13.30
CA VAL A 695 -18.95 18.98 -12.65
C VAL A 695 -17.91 18.41 -13.61
N ARG A 696 -18.29 18.21 -14.89
CA ARG A 696 -17.42 17.64 -15.92
C ARG A 696 -16.18 18.49 -16.13
N GLN A 697 -16.34 19.77 -16.43
CA GLN A 697 -15.19 20.64 -16.68
C GLN A 697 -14.40 20.92 -15.40
N THR A 698 -15.06 20.96 -14.24
CA THR A 698 -14.35 21.05 -12.95
C THR A 698 -13.40 19.88 -12.77
N VAL A 699 -13.86 18.63 -12.93
CA VAL A 699 -13.01 17.45 -12.79
C VAL A 699 -11.92 17.39 -13.86
N ARG A 700 -12.23 17.71 -15.13
CA ARG A 700 -11.23 17.73 -16.20
C ARG A 700 -10.08 18.70 -15.91
N ARG A 701 -10.41 19.94 -15.53
CA ARG A 701 -9.40 20.96 -15.16
C ARG A 701 -8.63 20.59 -13.91
N MET A 702 -9.33 20.06 -12.91
CA MET A 702 -8.68 19.58 -11.68
C MET A 702 -7.59 18.55 -11.97
N ARG A 703 -7.83 17.66 -12.94
CA ARG A 703 -6.88 16.62 -13.35
C ARG A 703 -5.65 17.14 -14.11
N THR A 704 -5.66 18.39 -14.59
CA THR A 704 -4.46 19.03 -15.16
C THR A 704 -3.51 19.52 -14.08
N GLN A 705 -3.98 19.68 -12.84
CA GLN A 705 -3.18 20.12 -11.69
C GLN A 705 -2.87 18.96 -10.74
N ARG A 706 -3.87 18.16 -10.34
CA ARG A 706 -3.67 16.91 -9.60
C ARG A 706 -4.12 15.75 -10.48
N ALA A 707 -3.17 15.15 -11.18
CA ALA A 707 -3.42 14.01 -12.06
C ALA A 707 -4.25 12.94 -11.34
N PHE A 708 -5.15 12.31 -12.09
CA PHE A 708 -6.00 11.22 -11.61
C PHE A 708 -7.04 11.59 -10.54
N SER A 709 -7.26 12.87 -10.24
CA SER A 709 -8.32 13.35 -9.34
C SER A 709 -9.71 12.84 -9.74
N ILE A 710 -10.50 12.43 -8.73
CA ILE A 710 -11.64 11.52 -8.83
C ILE A 710 -11.17 10.16 -9.36
N GLN A 711 -11.33 9.10 -8.57
CA GLN A 711 -10.76 7.77 -8.86
C GLN A 711 -11.80 6.77 -9.37
N THR A 712 -13.06 6.90 -8.97
CA THR A 712 -14.12 5.93 -9.27
C THR A 712 -15.33 6.58 -9.93
N TRP A 713 -16.07 5.78 -10.71
CA TRP A 713 -17.33 6.21 -11.30
C TRP A 713 -18.34 6.66 -10.25
N ASP A 714 -18.38 5.99 -9.09
CA ASP A 714 -19.24 6.36 -7.97
C ASP A 714 -18.90 7.73 -7.39
N GLN A 715 -17.60 8.05 -7.21
CA GLN A 715 -17.18 9.37 -6.75
C GLN A 715 -17.60 10.47 -7.74
N TYR A 716 -17.48 10.21 -9.04
CA TYR A 716 -17.90 11.16 -10.06
C TYR A 716 -19.42 11.37 -10.06
N TYR A 717 -20.20 10.29 -10.01
CA TYR A 717 -21.66 10.35 -9.92
C TYR A 717 -22.12 11.02 -8.63
N PHE A 718 -21.44 10.75 -7.51
CA PHE A 718 -21.71 11.39 -6.22
C PHE A 718 -21.56 12.90 -6.27
N CYS A 719 -20.59 13.45 -7.03
CA CYS A 719 -20.48 14.90 -7.23
C CYS A 719 -21.75 15.51 -7.82
N TYR A 720 -22.39 14.84 -8.78
CA TYR A 720 -23.66 15.29 -9.37
C TYR A 720 -24.80 15.25 -8.34
N THR A 721 -24.97 14.12 -7.66
CA THR A 721 -26.07 13.95 -6.70
C THR A 721 -25.92 14.87 -5.49
N ALA A 722 -24.70 15.10 -5.02
CA ALA A 722 -24.40 16.00 -3.91
C ALA A 722 -24.73 17.47 -4.23
N VAL A 723 -24.48 17.93 -5.46
CA VAL A 723 -24.87 19.29 -5.88
C VAL A 723 -26.40 19.43 -5.93
N ILE A 724 -27.10 18.41 -6.43
CA ILE A 724 -28.57 18.38 -6.45
C ILE A 724 -29.12 18.41 -5.01
N GLU A 725 -28.58 17.58 -4.13
CA GLU A 725 -28.97 17.52 -2.71
C GLU A 725 -28.71 18.86 -2.00
N TYR A 726 -27.55 19.49 -2.23
CA TYR A 726 -27.26 20.83 -1.73
C TYR A 726 -28.32 21.85 -2.19
N ALA A 727 -28.71 21.82 -3.46
CA ALA A 727 -29.71 22.75 -3.98
C ALA A 727 -31.10 22.52 -3.37
N GLN A 728 -31.47 21.26 -3.09
CA GLN A 728 -32.71 20.93 -2.38
C GLN A 728 -32.69 21.47 -0.94
N ARG A 729 -31.59 21.23 -0.21
CA ARG A 729 -31.42 21.69 1.18
C ARG A 729 -31.49 23.21 1.31
N ASN A 730 -31.03 23.94 0.29
CA ASN A 730 -31.00 25.39 0.28
C ASN A 730 -32.23 26.03 -0.41
N GLY A 731 -33.29 25.27 -0.68
CA GLY A 731 -34.52 25.79 -1.29
C GLY A 731 -34.36 26.29 -2.74
N LYS A 732 -33.23 25.98 -3.40
CA LYS A 732 -32.96 26.32 -4.80
C LYS A 732 -33.60 25.31 -5.77
N LEU A 733 -34.10 24.18 -5.26
CA LEU A 733 -34.73 23.11 -6.03
C LEU A 733 -35.80 22.41 -5.17
N SER A 734 -36.99 22.15 -5.73
CA SER A 734 -37.99 21.30 -5.08
C SER A 734 -37.52 19.84 -4.98
N PRO A 735 -38.07 19.03 -4.06
CA PRO A 735 -37.78 17.60 -4.02
C PRO A 735 -37.95 16.96 -5.40
N VAL A 736 -36.91 16.26 -5.86
CA VAL A 736 -36.88 15.61 -7.17
C VAL A 736 -37.39 14.18 -6.98
N GLN A 737 -38.47 13.83 -7.67
CA GLN A 737 -38.90 12.45 -7.79
C GLN A 737 -38.01 11.75 -8.83
N TRP A 738 -37.23 10.79 -8.36
CA TRP A 738 -36.58 9.80 -9.20
C TRP A 738 -37.64 8.73 -9.49
N SER A 739 -37.87 8.35 -10.75
CA SER A 739 -38.91 7.36 -11.03
C SER A 739 -38.47 6.01 -10.47
N ASP A 740 -39.28 5.40 -9.59
CA ASP A 740 -38.91 4.16 -8.86
C ASP A 740 -38.74 2.92 -9.76
N SER A 741 -38.93 3.06 -11.09
CA SER A 741 -38.51 2.06 -12.09
C SER A 741 -37.03 2.12 -12.47
N ASP A 742 -36.27 3.11 -11.97
CA ASP A 742 -34.87 3.37 -12.35
C ASP A 742 -33.82 2.90 -11.32
N LEU A 743 -34.24 2.23 -10.24
CA LEU A 743 -33.34 1.50 -9.32
C LEU A 743 -33.21 0.02 -9.72
N GLU A 744 -32.76 -0.24 -10.96
CA GLU A 744 -32.34 -1.60 -11.33
C GLU A 744 -30.98 -1.91 -10.70
N THR A 745 -31.05 -2.68 -9.61
CA THR A 745 -30.14 -3.77 -9.21
C THR A 745 -28.68 -3.68 -9.68
N ASP A 746 -27.77 -3.37 -8.74
CA ASP A 746 -26.32 -3.56 -8.87
C ASP A 746 -25.98 -5.07 -8.91
N SER A 747 -26.25 -5.73 -10.05
CA SER A 747 -25.84 -7.12 -10.31
C SER A 747 -25.29 -7.28 -11.73
N GLU A 748 -24.03 -6.92 -11.94
CA GLU A 748 -23.08 -7.56 -12.88
C GLU A 748 -21.63 -7.40 -12.40
#